data_AF-A0AA41PVK8-F1
#
_entry.id   AF-A0AA41PVK8-F1
#
_cell.length_a   1.000
_cell.length_b   1.000
_cell.length_c   1.000
_cell.angle_alpha   90.00
_cell.angle_beta   90.00
_cell.angle_gamma   90.00
#
_symmetry.space_group_name_H-M   'P 1'
#
loop_
_entity.id
_entity.type
_entity.pdbx_description
1 polymer ?
#
loop_
_entity_poly.entity_id
_entity_poly.type
_entity_poly.pdbx_seq_one_letter_code
_entity_poly.pdbx_strand_id
1 'polypeptide(L)'
;MTTDATRLDIPALLAALTLEEKAALLDGLDFWNTQPVERLGVPSVMLSDGPHGVRKQPEEGDHLGMLDSVEATCFPPAAGLGSSWDVDLLTRVGEALGKEAAAERVSVLLGPGINMKRSPLCGRNFEYYSEDPALAGELGAAWINGLQSQGIGASVKHYAANNQETERMTVSAEIDERTMREIYLPAFETVVRKSQPWTVMSSYNKVNGTYVAESRELLTEILRDEWGFEGLVVSDWGGSARRAESMPAGLDLEMPSSGGMGTALILGAVAAGKITEAEIDLAVTRVLTLVDKAQPALAEARTYDRAAHHKLAVEAATASVVLLKNEGGILPLDPAAGGRIAVIGEFARSPRYQGAGSSQVNPTQLDSALDALNAALDGRREVVFAPGFVIESEEADEALAAEAVAAAAAAEVAVVFLGLPASYESEGYDRTHINLPAQQVALLDAVADANPNVVVVLANGSVVTVSPWQDRAKALLEAWLLGQAGGTAIADLLLGTANPSGRLAETIPVKFADNPAVGNFPGSFGTVRYGEGLLIGYRWYDARELPVAYPFGHGLSYTSFEYRDLTASVVADGAEPRVSVTVTVANTGDRAGTETVQVYVADPEATVHRPEQELRAFARVTLEPGQSETVTLELGRRAFAFWHEAVRTWVVEGGVFDIRVGSSSRDIRAEASVELTGDAVVLPLRADSSAEEWLAHPEAGDWLRPLVGTEGIAAMMFDPHSGQMIRAIPLDRLARFPGFPVTEEQIADAVAKFNAA
;
A
#
# COMPACT_ATOMS: atom_id res chain seq x y z
N MET A 1 34.99 20.15 14.83
CA MET A 1 35.80 18.98 15.25
C MET A 1 34.84 17.83 15.32
N THR A 2 34.84 16.98 14.31
CA THR A 2 33.98 15.80 14.19
C THR A 2 34.32 14.85 15.33
N THR A 3 33.44 14.69 16.30
CA THR A 3 33.45 13.50 17.15
C THR A 3 33.13 12.33 16.23
N ASP A 4 34.14 11.53 15.88
CA ASP A 4 33.93 10.20 15.31
C ASP A 4 33.05 9.45 16.30
N ALA A 5 31.74 9.38 16.04
CA ALA A 5 30.87 8.43 16.71
C ALA A 5 31.49 7.05 16.44
N THR A 6 32.13 6.49 17.46
CA THR A 6 32.97 5.31 17.30
C THR A 6 32.02 4.18 16.90
N ARG A 7 32.15 3.71 15.66
CA ARG A 7 31.37 2.57 15.16
C ARG A 7 31.55 1.38 16.10
N LEU A 8 30.48 0.65 16.34
CA LEU A 8 30.52 -0.56 17.17
C LEU A 8 31.36 -1.65 16.48
N ASP A 9 32.31 -2.24 17.20
CA ASP A 9 32.99 -3.47 16.78
C ASP A 9 32.10 -4.67 17.09
N ILE A 10 31.13 -4.94 16.21
CA ILE A 10 30.10 -5.96 16.40
C ILE A 10 30.71 -7.35 16.64
N PRO A 11 31.71 -7.83 15.87
CA PRO A 11 32.37 -9.10 16.17
C PRO A 11 33.00 -9.16 17.58
N ALA A 12 33.65 -8.08 18.03
CA ALA A 12 34.20 -8.04 19.38
C ALA A 12 33.11 -8.02 20.46
N LEU A 13 32.01 -7.30 20.22
CA LEU A 13 30.85 -7.27 21.12
C LEU A 13 30.21 -8.65 21.26
N LEU A 14 29.96 -9.36 20.15
CA LEU A 14 29.39 -10.71 20.16
C LEU A 14 30.25 -11.70 20.96
N ALA A 15 31.57 -11.60 20.85
CA ALA A 15 32.49 -12.43 21.62
C ALA A 15 32.53 -12.08 23.11
N ALA A 16 32.18 -10.84 23.47
CA ALA A 16 32.22 -10.34 24.84
C ALA A 16 30.88 -10.44 25.59
N LEU A 17 29.75 -10.51 24.88
CA LEU A 17 28.41 -10.66 25.44
C LEU A 17 28.21 -12.06 26.03
N THR A 18 27.54 -12.15 27.18
CA THR A 18 27.07 -13.45 27.69
C THR A 18 25.83 -13.90 26.92
N LEU A 19 25.49 -15.19 27.00
CA LEU A 19 24.29 -15.72 26.35
C LEU A 19 23.01 -15.01 26.86
N GLU A 20 22.95 -14.66 28.14
CA GLU A 20 21.83 -13.93 28.73
C GLU A 20 21.72 -12.51 28.17
N GLU A 21 22.83 -11.79 28.00
CA GLU A 21 22.82 -10.46 27.40
C GLU A 21 22.46 -10.51 25.91
N LYS A 22 22.95 -11.52 25.19
CA LYS A 22 22.55 -11.79 23.80
C LYS A 22 21.04 -12.00 23.70
N ALA A 23 20.47 -12.87 24.55
CA ALA A 23 19.03 -13.12 24.56
C ALA A 23 18.22 -11.89 24.99
N ALA A 24 18.73 -11.09 25.93
CA ALA A 24 18.07 -9.86 26.37
C ALA A 24 18.02 -8.80 25.25
N LEU A 25 19.08 -8.66 24.45
CA LEU A 25 19.10 -7.73 23.30
C LEU A 25 18.02 -8.00 22.25
N LEU A 26 17.40 -9.18 22.27
CA LEU A 26 16.31 -9.56 21.37
C LEU A 26 14.91 -9.22 21.94
N ASP A 27 14.84 -8.57 23.09
CA ASP A 27 13.61 -8.10 23.74
C ASP A 27 13.68 -6.57 23.92
N GLY A 28 12.53 -5.90 23.94
CA GLY A 28 12.44 -4.49 24.29
C GLY A 28 12.88 -4.24 25.74
N LEU A 29 13.46 -3.06 26.00
CA LEU A 29 13.66 -2.54 27.35
C LEU A 29 12.32 -2.14 27.97
N ASP A 30 11.54 -1.40 27.18
CA ASP A 30 10.23 -0.89 27.55
C ASP A 30 9.31 -0.91 26.31
N PHE A 31 8.35 0.02 26.23
CA PHE A 31 7.44 0.10 25.10
C PHE A 31 8.11 0.60 23.81
N TRP A 32 9.20 1.38 23.89
CA TRP A 32 9.78 2.11 22.75
C TRP A 32 11.28 1.87 22.56
N ASN A 33 11.97 1.38 23.57
CA ASN A 33 13.43 1.35 23.60
C ASN A 33 14.00 -0.07 23.51
N THR A 34 15.14 -0.22 22.84
CA THR A 34 15.90 -1.48 22.84
C THR A 34 16.68 -1.65 24.14
N GLN A 35 17.07 -2.88 24.49
CA GLN A 35 17.92 -3.13 25.65
C GLN A 35 19.34 -2.55 25.47
N PRO A 36 19.90 -1.84 26.47
CA PRO A 36 21.31 -1.43 26.47
C PRO A 36 22.22 -2.53 27.07
N VAL A 37 23.52 -2.46 26.77
CA VAL A 37 24.57 -3.22 27.49
C VAL A 37 25.67 -2.25 27.92
N GLU A 38 25.45 -1.60 29.07
CA GLU A 38 26.29 -0.50 29.56
C GLU A 38 27.76 -0.88 29.71
N ARG A 39 28.06 -2.09 30.22
CA ARG A 39 29.45 -2.54 30.44
C ARG A 39 30.26 -2.67 29.14
N LEU A 40 29.57 -2.82 28.01
CA LEU A 40 30.14 -2.95 26.68
C LEU A 40 29.93 -1.70 25.81
N GLY A 41 29.31 -0.66 26.38
CA GLY A 41 29.04 0.59 25.66
C GLY A 41 27.99 0.46 24.55
N VAL A 42 27.10 -0.53 24.61
CA VAL A 42 25.96 -0.64 23.68
C VAL A 42 24.82 0.22 24.23
N PRO A 43 24.47 1.35 23.58
CA PRO A 43 23.37 2.19 24.04
C PRO A 43 22.01 1.61 23.64
N SER A 44 20.96 2.10 24.31
CA SER A 44 19.58 1.89 23.89
C SER A 44 19.22 2.85 22.75
N VAL A 45 18.38 2.39 21.82
CA VAL A 45 17.82 3.21 20.75
C VAL A 45 16.29 3.19 20.79
N MET A 46 15.69 4.32 20.43
CA MET A 46 14.23 4.51 20.45
C MET A 46 13.60 4.21 19.10
N LEU A 47 12.54 3.40 19.12
CA LEU A 47 11.57 3.22 18.05
C LEU A 47 10.31 4.03 18.41
N SER A 48 9.67 4.66 17.43
CA SER A 48 8.48 5.49 17.68
C SER A 48 7.53 5.46 16.49
N ASP A 49 6.23 5.57 16.74
CA ASP A 49 5.25 5.85 15.67
C ASP A 49 5.50 7.24 15.05
N GLY A 50 4.99 7.55 13.85
CA GLY A 50 4.34 6.66 12.92
C GLY A 50 4.46 7.17 11.47
N PRO A 51 3.66 6.64 10.53
CA PRO A 51 3.90 6.79 9.09
C PRO A 51 3.65 8.20 8.53
N HIS A 52 2.96 9.08 9.25
CA HIS A 52 2.62 10.44 8.78
C HIS A 52 2.96 11.55 9.78
N GLY A 53 3.79 11.25 10.79
CA GLY A 53 4.33 12.22 11.74
C GLY A 53 5.07 11.53 12.88
N VAL A 54 6.00 12.25 13.53
CA VAL A 54 6.76 11.72 14.67
C VAL A 54 5.90 11.78 15.92
N ARG A 55 5.49 10.62 16.43
CA ARG A 55 4.72 10.47 17.67
C ARG A 55 5.62 9.90 18.75
N LYS A 56 6.29 10.78 19.50
CA LYS A 56 7.12 10.43 20.65
C LYS A 56 6.43 10.82 21.95
N GLN A 57 6.36 9.89 22.91
CA GLN A 57 5.84 10.16 24.26
C GLN A 57 6.87 10.99 25.08
N PRO A 58 6.42 11.98 25.87
CA PRO A 58 7.30 12.75 26.75
C PRO A 58 7.81 11.91 27.94
N GLU A 59 9.01 12.24 28.45
CA GLU A 59 9.69 11.49 29.53
C GLU A 59 8.93 11.49 30.88
N GLU A 60 8.00 12.44 31.11
CA GLU A 60 7.19 12.55 32.34
C GLU A 60 5.78 11.93 32.24
N GLY A 61 5.44 11.27 31.12
CA GLY A 61 4.13 10.68 30.87
C GLY A 61 3.94 9.28 31.48
N ASP A 62 2.72 8.98 31.94
CA ASP A 62 2.25 7.60 32.13
C ASP A 62 2.44 6.85 30.79
N HIS A 63 3.10 5.69 30.78
CA HIS A 63 3.29 4.86 29.59
C HIS A 63 1.96 4.42 28.91
N LEU A 64 0.80 4.70 29.53
CA LEU A 64 -0.56 4.55 29.00
C LEU A 64 -1.19 5.87 28.48
N GLY A 65 -0.46 6.98 28.48
CA GLY A 65 -0.92 8.29 28.02
C GLY A 65 -1.15 8.30 26.51
N MET A 66 -2.32 7.83 26.07
CA MET A 66 -2.69 7.72 24.66
C MET A 66 -2.81 9.07 23.92
N LEU A 67 -2.57 10.22 24.57
CA LEU A 67 -2.88 11.55 24.02
C LEU A 67 -1.78 12.61 24.17
N ASP A 68 -0.77 12.43 25.04
CA ASP A 68 0.32 13.40 25.15
C ASP A 68 1.55 12.89 24.38
N SER A 69 1.78 13.48 23.20
CA SER A 69 3.00 13.31 22.41
C SER A 69 3.64 14.67 22.13
N VAL A 70 4.94 14.68 21.87
CA VAL A 70 5.65 15.89 21.45
C VAL A 70 5.01 16.45 20.17
N GLU A 71 5.01 17.77 20.04
CA GLU A 71 4.51 18.39 18.82
C GLU A 71 5.40 18.06 17.62
N ALA A 72 4.80 17.56 16.55
CA ALA A 72 5.46 17.21 15.30
C ALA A 72 4.61 17.59 14.09
N THR A 73 5.20 17.61 12.91
CA THR A 73 4.42 17.87 11.69
C THR A 73 3.50 16.69 11.41
N CYS A 74 2.19 16.93 11.36
CA CYS A 74 1.22 15.93 10.92
C CYS A 74 1.02 16.07 9.40
N PHE A 75 1.67 15.23 8.61
CA PHE A 75 1.46 15.15 7.17
C PHE A 75 0.11 14.47 6.86
N PRO A 76 -0.42 14.59 5.63
CA PRO A 76 -1.55 13.76 5.23
C PRO A 76 -1.26 12.27 5.47
N PRO A 77 -2.19 11.50 6.06
CA PRO A 77 -2.07 10.04 6.09
C PRO A 77 -1.94 9.42 4.69
N ALA A 78 -1.53 8.15 4.65
CA ALA A 78 -1.20 7.47 3.40
C ALA A 78 -2.37 7.37 2.42
N ALA A 79 -3.63 7.37 2.87
CA ALA A 79 -4.77 7.46 1.96
C ALA A 79 -4.78 8.77 1.14
N GLY A 80 -4.42 9.89 1.77
CA GLY A 80 -4.22 11.17 1.09
C GLY A 80 -2.95 11.14 0.24
N LEU A 81 -1.80 10.86 0.84
CA LEU A 81 -0.50 10.85 0.14
C LEU A 81 -0.47 9.87 -1.05
N GLY A 82 -1.17 8.74 -0.94
CA GLY A 82 -1.31 7.77 -2.02
C GLY A 82 -1.95 8.38 -3.25
N SER A 83 -2.91 9.30 -3.03
CA SER A 83 -3.59 10.02 -4.11
C SER A 83 -2.73 11.11 -4.74
N SER A 84 -1.54 11.41 -4.20
CA SER A 84 -0.58 12.27 -4.88
C SER A 84 0.10 11.57 -6.06
N TRP A 85 0.34 10.26 -6.03
CA TRP A 85 1.14 9.58 -7.07
C TRP A 85 2.51 10.25 -7.31
N ASP A 86 3.08 10.89 -6.28
CA ASP A 86 4.25 11.74 -6.40
C ASP A 86 5.43 11.19 -5.58
N VAL A 87 6.30 10.47 -6.27
CA VAL A 87 7.51 9.84 -5.71
C VAL A 87 8.46 10.89 -5.12
N ASP A 88 8.63 12.04 -5.78
CA ASP A 88 9.55 13.09 -5.33
C ASP A 88 9.01 13.80 -4.09
N LEU A 89 7.70 14.06 -4.06
CA LEU A 89 7.03 14.59 -2.87
C LEU A 89 7.15 13.63 -1.69
N LEU A 90 6.90 12.33 -1.87
CA LEU A 90 7.02 11.35 -0.79
C LEU A 90 8.46 11.23 -0.27
N THR A 91 9.46 11.38 -1.14
CA THR A 91 10.87 11.48 -0.72
C THR A 91 11.08 12.69 0.19
N ARG A 92 10.59 13.87 -0.19
CA ARG A 92 10.70 15.10 0.61
C ARG A 92 9.94 15.02 1.94
N VAL A 93 8.77 14.38 1.95
CA VAL A 93 8.01 14.10 3.19
C VAL A 93 8.84 13.19 4.11
N GLY A 94 9.42 12.11 3.57
CA GLY A 94 10.33 11.24 4.32
C GLY A 94 11.53 11.99 4.89
N GLU A 95 12.16 12.88 4.12
CA GLU A 95 13.27 13.72 4.60
C GLU A 95 12.86 14.64 5.76
N ALA A 96 11.67 15.25 5.69
CA ALA A 96 11.15 16.11 6.76
C ALA A 96 10.93 15.30 8.04
N LEU A 97 10.29 14.13 7.93
CA LEU A 97 10.11 13.19 9.05
C LEU A 97 11.44 12.73 9.63
N GLY A 98 12.46 12.48 8.80
CA GLY A 98 13.78 12.08 9.24
C GLY A 98 14.51 13.17 10.02
N LYS A 99 14.34 14.44 9.61
CA LYS A 99 14.86 15.60 10.36
C LYS A 99 14.19 15.75 11.71
N GLU A 100 12.87 15.60 11.77
CA GLU A 100 12.10 15.67 13.03
C GLU A 100 12.45 14.51 13.96
N ALA A 101 12.51 13.28 13.45
CA ALA A 101 12.88 12.12 14.23
C ALA A 101 14.29 12.26 14.82
N ALA A 102 15.25 12.75 14.03
CA ALA A 102 16.60 13.00 14.52
C ALA A 102 16.66 14.12 15.58
N ALA A 103 15.87 15.20 15.43
CA ALA A 103 15.74 16.24 16.44
C ALA A 103 15.15 15.71 17.75
N GLU A 104 14.20 14.79 17.65
CA GLU A 104 13.55 14.13 18.78
C GLU A 104 14.30 12.90 19.30
N ARG A 105 15.50 12.60 18.77
CA ARG A 105 16.33 11.45 19.14
C ARG A 105 15.67 10.08 18.92
N VAL A 106 14.72 9.99 17.98
CA VAL A 106 14.11 8.75 17.51
C VAL A 106 15.04 8.11 16.47
N SER A 107 15.34 6.82 16.65
CA SER A 107 16.25 6.07 15.77
C SER A 107 15.53 5.36 14.63
N VAL A 108 14.31 4.89 14.89
CA VAL A 108 13.45 4.23 13.89
C VAL A 108 12.05 4.80 13.96
N LEU A 109 11.52 5.22 12.83
CA LEU A 109 10.12 5.61 12.70
C LEU A 109 9.30 4.41 12.18
N LEU A 110 8.21 4.08 12.86
CA LEU A 110 7.38 2.90 12.58
C LEU A 110 6.43 3.14 11.40
N GLY A 111 7.00 3.20 10.20
CA GLY A 111 6.29 3.34 8.94
C GLY A 111 7.22 3.16 7.73
N PRO A 112 6.66 3.23 6.50
CA PRO A 112 5.26 3.50 6.19
C PRO A 112 4.38 2.24 6.27
N GLY A 113 3.06 2.44 6.37
CA GLY A 113 2.07 1.37 6.23
C GLY A 113 1.77 1.08 4.75
N ILE A 114 1.96 -0.16 4.29
CA ILE A 114 1.79 -0.54 2.88
C ILE A 114 0.93 -1.79 2.66
N ASN A 115 0.08 -2.15 3.63
CA ASN A 115 -0.90 -3.22 3.43
C ASN A 115 -1.87 -2.85 2.30
N MET A 116 -2.27 -3.83 1.49
CA MET A 116 -3.24 -3.60 0.41
C MET A 116 -4.63 -3.25 0.94
N LYS A 117 -5.27 -2.25 0.34
CA LYS A 117 -6.67 -1.89 0.62
C LYS A 117 -7.65 -2.89 -0.02
N ARG A 118 -7.68 -4.11 0.51
CA ARG A 118 -8.54 -5.22 0.03
C ARG A 118 -10.03 -4.88 0.13
N SER A 119 -10.43 -4.32 1.28
CA SER A 119 -11.79 -3.91 1.58
C SER A 119 -11.79 -2.45 2.04
N PRO A 120 -12.72 -1.60 1.57
CA PRO A 120 -12.85 -0.21 2.04
C PRO A 120 -13.32 -0.12 3.50
N LEU A 121 -13.69 -1.25 4.11
CA LEU A 121 -14.11 -1.32 5.51
C LEU A 121 -12.95 -1.41 6.50
N CYS A 122 -11.74 -1.75 6.06
CA CYS A 122 -10.60 -1.92 6.95
C CYS A 122 -10.34 -0.64 7.77
N GLY A 123 -10.29 -0.78 9.09
CA GLY A 123 -10.15 0.34 10.03
C GLY A 123 -8.88 1.18 9.83
N ARG A 124 -7.84 0.59 9.23
CA ARG A 124 -6.53 1.21 9.01
C ARG A 124 -6.24 1.62 7.58
N ASN A 125 -7.23 1.59 6.68
CA ASN A 125 -7.02 2.05 5.30
C ASN A 125 -6.50 3.49 5.21
N PHE A 126 -6.79 4.35 6.20
CA PHE A 126 -6.23 5.69 6.26
C PHE A 126 -4.69 5.71 6.33
N GLU A 127 -4.09 4.64 6.86
CA GLU A 127 -2.66 4.45 7.06
C GLU A 127 -1.99 3.70 5.89
N TYR A 128 -2.75 3.29 4.87
CA TYR A 128 -2.24 2.56 3.70
C TYR A 128 -2.41 3.35 2.41
N TYR A 129 -1.51 3.15 1.43
CA TYR A 129 -1.49 3.94 0.20
C TYR A 129 -2.59 3.56 -0.79
N SER A 130 -2.72 2.29 -1.15
CA SER A 130 -3.43 1.89 -2.38
C SER A 130 -4.02 0.49 -2.33
N GLU A 131 -4.99 0.24 -3.20
CA GLU A 131 -5.42 -1.12 -3.59
C GLU A 131 -4.50 -1.76 -4.65
N ASP A 132 -3.60 -0.98 -5.24
CA ASP A 132 -2.64 -1.43 -6.25
C ASP A 132 -1.21 -1.55 -5.68
N PRO A 133 -0.55 -2.71 -5.85
CA PRO A 133 0.75 -2.96 -5.25
C PRO A 133 1.90 -2.18 -5.90
N ALA A 134 1.80 -1.81 -7.19
CA ALA A 134 2.85 -1.02 -7.85
C ALA A 134 2.86 0.40 -7.27
N LEU A 135 1.68 1.04 -7.18
CA LEU A 135 1.57 2.37 -6.57
C LEU A 135 2.02 2.38 -5.11
N ALA A 136 1.55 1.44 -4.29
CA ALA A 136 1.93 1.35 -2.88
C ALA A 136 3.44 1.11 -2.69
N GLY A 137 4.04 0.26 -3.51
CA GLY A 137 5.47 -0.06 -3.46
C GLY A 137 6.36 1.13 -3.80
N GLU A 138 6.07 1.85 -4.89
CA GLU A 138 6.86 3.01 -5.32
C GLU A 138 6.80 4.16 -4.31
N LEU A 139 5.60 4.49 -3.81
CA LEU A 139 5.43 5.56 -2.83
C LEU A 139 6.04 5.20 -1.47
N GLY A 140 5.89 3.94 -1.04
CA GLY A 140 6.54 3.45 0.18
C GLY A 140 8.06 3.50 0.09
N ALA A 141 8.64 3.08 -1.04
CA ALA A 141 10.08 3.12 -1.27
C ALA A 141 10.61 4.57 -1.24
N ALA A 142 9.90 5.50 -1.87
CA ALA A 142 10.23 6.92 -1.88
C ALA A 142 10.27 7.52 -0.46
N TRP A 143 9.23 7.27 0.33
CA TRP A 143 9.15 7.71 1.72
C TRP A 143 10.33 7.18 2.55
N ILE A 144 10.66 5.89 2.39
CA ILE A 144 11.76 5.24 3.12
C ILE A 144 13.11 5.83 2.70
N ASN A 145 13.32 6.04 1.40
CA ASN A 145 14.56 6.66 0.90
C ASN A 145 14.75 8.06 1.49
N GLY A 146 13.69 8.86 1.52
CA GLY A 146 13.67 10.17 2.15
C GLY A 146 14.05 10.11 3.63
N LEU A 147 13.38 9.26 4.41
CA LEU A 147 13.65 9.10 5.84
C LEU A 147 15.09 8.66 6.12
N GLN A 148 15.54 7.59 5.44
CA GLN A 148 16.84 6.98 5.66
C GLN A 148 18.00 7.86 5.19
N SER A 149 17.76 8.78 4.25
CA SER A 149 18.75 9.79 3.85
C SER A 149 19.17 10.71 5.02
N GLN A 150 18.33 10.84 6.05
CA GLN A 150 18.61 11.65 7.25
C GLN A 150 19.30 10.86 8.37
N GLY A 151 19.59 9.58 8.13
CA GLY A 151 20.20 8.66 9.09
C GLY A 151 19.21 8.10 10.13
N ILE A 152 17.92 8.07 9.80
CA ILE A 152 16.85 7.50 10.63
C ILE A 152 16.29 6.25 9.94
N GLY A 153 16.08 5.17 10.69
CA GLY A 153 15.55 3.92 10.15
C GLY A 153 14.05 3.95 9.88
N ALA A 154 13.62 3.27 8.82
CA ALA A 154 12.20 2.98 8.60
C ALA A 154 11.81 1.61 9.15
N SER A 155 10.53 1.43 9.45
CA SER A 155 9.89 0.14 9.74
C SER A 155 8.69 -0.07 8.83
N VAL A 156 8.92 -0.63 7.65
CA VAL A 156 7.83 -0.89 6.71
C VAL A 156 6.88 -1.93 7.31
N LYS A 157 5.58 -1.63 7.29
CA LYS A 157 4.58 -2.41 8.04
C LYS A 157 3.24 -2.58 7.31
N HIS A 158 2.45 -3.61 7.60
CA HIS A 158 2.73 -4.77 8.46
C HIS A 158 2.92 -5.98 7.56
N TYR A 159 4.11 -6.56 7.60
CA TYR A 159 4.50 -7.69 6.77
C TYR A 159 3.95 -8.99 7.38
N ALA A 160 2.93 -9.65 6.84
CA ALA A 160 2.17 -9.32 5.64
C ALA A 160 0.67 -9.64 5.84
N ALA A 161 -0.15 -9.20 4.89
CA ALA A 161 -1.60 -9.48 4.83
C ALA A 161 -2.44 -9.04 6.04
N ASN A 162 -2.01 -7.99 6.77
CA ASN A 162 -2.82 -7.34 7.79
C ASN A 162 -3.83 -6.37 7.17
N ASN A 163 -4.88 -6.88 6.52
CA ASN A 163 -5.81 -6.07 5.73
C ASN A 163 -7.19 -5.89 6.40
N GLN A 164 -7.30 -6.18 7.69
CA GLN A 164 -8.48 -5.97 8.54
C GLN A 164 -8.07 -5.88 10.00
N GLU A 165 -8.86 -5.18 10.82
CA GLU A 165 -8.61 -5.08 12.26
C GLU A 165 -9.37 -6.14 13.07
N THR A 166 -10.51 -6.61 12.57
CA THR A 166 -11.33 -7.63 13.22
C THR A 166 -10.51 -8.89 13.47
N GLU A 167 -10.36 -9.27 14.73
CA GLU A 167 -9.58 -10.43 15.18
C GLU A 167 -8.11 -10.43 14.69
N ARG A 168 -7.50 -9.26 14.39
CA ARG A 168 -6.16 -9.18 13.79
C ARG A 168 -5.06 -10.01 14.47
N MET A 169 -5.16 -10.24 15.79
CA MET A 169 -4.21 -11.04 16.58
C MET A 169 -4.44 -12.55 16.54
N THR A 170 -5.53 -13.01 15.95
CA THR A 170 -5.93 -14.43 15.97
C THR A 170 -6.48 -14.94 14.64
N VAL A 171 -6.86 -14.06 13.72
CA VAL A 171 -7.38 -14.44 12.41
C VAL A 171 -6.29 -15.05 11.54
N SER A 172 -6.65 -16.06 10.76
CA SER A 172 -5.85 -16.61 9.68
C SER A 172 -6.38 -16.14 8.34
N ALA A 173 -5.56 -15.41 7.59
CA ALA A 173 -5.83 -15.07 6.21
C ALA A 173 -5.43 -16.26 5.32
N GLU A 174 -6.43 -16.86 4.67
CA GLU A 174 -6.25 -17.98 3.76
C GLU A 174 -6.13 -17.46 2.33
N ILE A 175 -4.92 -17.55 1.78
CA ILE A 175 -4.51 -16.88 0.54
C ILE A 175 -3.69 -17.87 -0.29
N ASP A 176 -4.04 -18.06 -1.57
CA ASP A 176 -3.23 -18.86 -2.48
C ASP A 176 -1.87 -18.19 -2.76
N GLU A 177 -0.90 -18.99 -3.20
CA GLU A 177 0.48 -18.52 -3.35
C GLU A 177 0.59 -17.43 -4.41
N ARG A 178 -0.10 -17.61 -5.55
CA ARG A 178 -0.09 -16.63 -6.63
C ARG A 178 -0.63 -15.28 -6.17
N THR A 179 -1.76 -15.28 -5.46
CA THR A 179 -2.34 -14.07 -4.89
C THR A 179 -1.42 -13.40 -3.87
N MET A 180 -0.76 -14.18 -2.99
CA MET A 180 0.26 -13.61 -2.10
C MET A 180 1.39 -12.93 -2.89
N ARG A 181 1.91 -13.61 -3.90
CA ARG A 181 3.05 -13.17 -4.72
C ARG A 181 2.73 -11.99 -5.64
N GLU A 182 1.48 -11.84 -6.10
CA GLU A 182 1.07 -10.80 -7.04
C GLU A 182 0.34 -9.60 -6.41
N ILE A 183 -0.21 -9.75 -5.19
CA ILE A 183 -1.00 -8.69 -4.54
C ILE A 183 -0.38 -8.22 -3.22
N TYR A 184 -0.14 -9.13 -2.27
CA TYR A 184 0.15 -8.73 -0.88
C TYR A 184 1.63 -8.56 -0.58
N LEU A 185 2.50 -9.19 -1.37
CA LEU A 185 3.95 -9.14 -1.23
C LEU A 185 4.67 -8.11 -2.13
N PRO A 186 4.22 -7.78 -3.37
CA PRO A 186 5.03 -6.97 -4.27
C PRO A 186 5.37 -5.56 -3.77
N ALA A 187 4.48 -4.91 -3.00
CA ALA A 187 4.79 -3.61 -2.42
C ALA A 187 5.98 -3.70 -1.45
N PHE A 188 6.03 -4.75 -0.62
CA PHE A 188 7.16 -5.02 0.28
C PHE A 188 8.42 -5.41 -0.50
N GLU A 189 8.29 -6.23 -1.55
CA GLU A 189 9.39 -6.59 -2.42
C GLU A 189 10.05 -5.35 -3.05
N THR A 190 9.24 -4.46 -3.61
CA THR A 190 9.70 -3.18 -4.19
C THR A 190 10.46 -2.35 -3.15
N VAL A 191 9.90 -2.20 -1.95
CA VAL A 191 10.55 -1.48 -0.85
C VAL A 191 11.88 -2.11 -0.44
N VAL A 192 11.94 -3.43 -0.29
CA VAL A 192 13.18 -4.13 0.10
C VAL A 192 14.25 -3.95 -0.96
N ARG A 193 13.90 -4.19 -2.23
CA ARG A 193 14.86 -4.12 -3.35
C ARG A 193 15.33 -2.70 -3.66
N LYS A 194 14.48 -1.69 -3.52
CA LYS A 194 14.84 -0.29 -3.85
C LYS A 194 15.41 0.50 -2.69
N SER A 195 15.04 0.17 -1.45
CA SER A 195 15.25 1.06 -0.30
C SER A 195 15.96 0.43 0.89
N GLN A 196 16.00 -0.90 1.00
CA GLN A 196 16.58 -1.62 2.15
C GLN A 196 16.17 -0.98 3.48
N PRO A 197 14.88 -1.06 3.87
CA PRO A 197 14.44 -0.48 5.14
C PRO A 197 15.26 -1.08 6.28
N TRP A 198 15.61 -0.28 7.29
CA TRP A 198 16.41 -0.79 8.41
C TRP A 198 15.66 -1.85 9.20
N THR A 199 14.32 -1.73 9.24
CA THR A 199 13.46 -2.72 9.86
C THR A 199 12.22 -3.06 9.02
N VAL A 200 11.71 -4.26 9.20
CA VAL A 200 10.39 -4.71 8.71
C VAL A 200 9.58 -5.13 9.94
N MET A 201 8.36 -4.63 10.07
CA MET A 201 7.47 -5.02 11.17
C MET A 201 6.58 -6.19 10.75
N SER A 202 6.66 -7.32 11.45
CA SER A 202 5.79 -8.47 11.19
C SER A 202 4.35 -8.17 11.63
N SER A 203 3.34 -8.61 10.87
CA SER A 203 1.94 -8.45 11.23
C SER A 203 1.50 -9.34 12.39
N TYR A 204 0.35 -8.98 12.99
CA TYR A 204 -0.30 -9.76 14.04
C TYR A 204 -0.92 -11.07 13.56
N ASN A 205 -1.45 -11.10 12.33
CA ASN A 205 -2.31 -12.17 11.86
C ASN A 205 -1.52 -13.44 11.50
N LYS A 206 -2.27 -14.51 11.27
CA LYS A 206 -1.77 -15.69 10.59
C LYS A 206 -1.96 -15.56 9.09
N VAL A 207 -1.08 -16.21 8.32
CA VAL A 207 -1.25 -16.50 6.90
C VAL A 207 -1.24 -18.01 6.75
N ASN A 208 -2.30 -18.57 6.16
CA ASN A 208 -2.46 -20.01 5.94
C ASN A 208 -2.17 -20.86 7.19
N GLY A 209 -2.65 -20.40 8.36
CA GLY A 209 -2.56 -21.10 9.64
C GLY A 209 -1.34 -20.77 10.51
N THR A 210 -0.33 -20.07 9.99
CA THR A 210 0.92 -19.76 10.71
C THR A 210 1.03 -18.27 10.99
N TYR A 211 1.40 -17.87 12.22
CA TYR A 211 1.59 -16.46 12.56
C TYR A 211 2.74 -15.90 11.73
N VAL A 212 2.61 -14.68 11.23
CA VAL A 212 3.69 -14.14 10.37
C VAL A 212 5.00 -14.02 11.15
N ALA A 213 4.94 -13.65 12.43
CA ALA A 213 6.07 -13.66 13.37
C ALA A 213 6.77 -15.03 13.52
N GLU A 214 6.14 -16.13 13.10
CA GLU A 214 6.62 -17.52 13.22
C GLU A 214 6.83 -18.18 11.84
N SER A 215 6.59 -17.44 10.76
CA SER A 215 6.66 -17.98 9.40
C SER A 215 8.07 -17.85 8.84
N ARG A 216 8.82 -18.96 8.85
CA ARG A 216 10.14 -19.04 8.22
C ARG A 216 10.08 -18.74 6.72
N GLU A 217 9.03 -19.22 6.06
CA GLU A 217 8.76 -18.96 4.65
C GLU A 217 8.70 -17.44 4.40
N LEU A 218 7.91 -16.70 5.17
CA LEU A 218 7.75 -15.25 4.97
C LEU A 218 8.98 -14.46 5.43
N LEU A 219 9.49 -14.70 6.64
CA LEU A 219 10.50 -13.86 7.29
C LEU A 219 11.94 -14.16 6.87
N THR A 220 12.20 -15.39 6.39
CA THR A 220 13.55 -15.81 5.99
C THR A 220 13.59 -16.14 4.50
N GLU A 221 12.81 -17.11 4.03
CA GLU A 221 12.95 -17.62 2.66
C GLU A 221 12.58 -16.54 1.63
N ILE A 222 11.41 -15.93 1.76
CA ILE A 222 10.96 -14.86 0.86
C ILE A 222 11.70 -13.56 1.16
N LEU A 223 11.60 -13.06 2.39
CA LEU A 223 12.09 -11.72 2.73
C LEU A 223 13.62 -11.61 2.59
N ARG A 224 14.38 -12.62 3.02
CA ARG A 224 15.85 -12.57 3.06
C ARG A 224 16.48 -13.32 1.91
N ASP A 225 16.13 -14.58 1.70
CA ASP A 225 16.83 -15.43 0.73
C ASP A 225 16.47 -15.05 -0.72
N GLU A 226 15.20 -14.73 -1.00
CA GLU A 226 14.75 -14.32 -2.35
C GLU A 226 14.91 -12.81 -2.62
N TRP A 227 14.59 -11.96 -1.64
CA TRP A 227 14.58 -10.50 -1.84
C TRP A 227 15.86 -9.80 -1.39
N GLY A 228 16.67 -10.46 -0.56
CA GLY A 228 17.93 -9.90 -0.07
C GLY A 228 17.74 -8.85 1.02
N PHE A 229 16.74 -8.99 1.90
CA PHE A 229 16.57 -8.09 3.05
C PHE A 229 17.72 -8.23 4.06
N GLU A 230 18.45 -7.15 4.28
CA GLU A 230 19.62 -7.11 5.17
C GLU A 230 19.28 -6.60 6.59
N GLY A 231 18.11 -5.99 6.77
CA GLY A 231 17.71 -5.35 8.02
C GLY A 231 17.24 -6.30 9.11
N LEU A 232 16.59 -5.71 10.12
CA LEU A 232 16.03 -6.40 11.28
C LEU A 232 14.51 -6.59 11.15
N VAL A 233 13.98 -7.76 11.53
CA VAL A 233 12.54 -7.95 11.69
C VAL A 233 12.16 -7.67 13.14
N VAL A 234 11.21 -6.75 13.34
CA VAL A 234 10.62 -6.42 14.64
C VAL A 234 9.18 -6.93 14.68
N SER A 235 8.69 -7.35 15.84
CA SER A 235 7.27 -7.70 15.96
C SER A 235 6.41 -6.44 15.96
N ASP A 236 5.16 -6.54 15.50
CA ASP A 236 4.14 -5.62 15.99
C ASP A 236 3.99 -5.80 17.52
N TRP A 237 3.38 -4.82 18.19
CA TRP A 237 3.34 -4.73 19.65
C TRP A 237 2.53 -5.88 20.29
N GLY A 238 3.22 -6.89 20.80
CA GLY A 238 2.61 -8.12 21.29
C GLY A 238 2.24 -9.11 20.18
N GLY A 239 2.80 -8.96 18.98
CA GLY A 239 2.61 -9.87 17.83
C GLY A 239 3.47 -11.14 17.87
N SER A 240 4.37 -11.27 18.86
CA SER A 240 5.16 -12.47 19.11
C SER A 240 4.37 -13.45 19.97
N ALA A 241 3.71 -14.43 19.34
CA ALA A 241 2.89 -15.41 20.06
C ALA A 241 3.73 -16.54 20.69
N ARG A 242 4.75 -17.05 19.99
CA ARG A 242 5.61 -18.16 20.45
C ARG A 242 7.09 -17.85 20.24
N ARG A 243 7.72 -17.16 21.20
CA ARG A 243 9.10 -16.63 21.07
C ARG A 243 10.16 -17.64 20.62
N ALA A 244 10.10 -18.87 21.13
CA ALA A 244 11.04 -19.95 20.79
C ALA A 244 10.88 -20.47 19.34
N GLU A 245 9.75 -20.19 18.69
CA GLU A 245 9.49 -20.52 17.29
C GLU A 245 9.71 -19.29 16.39
N SER A 246 9.33 -18.11 16.86
CA SER A 246 9.50 -16.85 16.12
C SER A 246 10.95 -16.49 15.83
N MET A 247 11.86 -16.65 16.81
CA MET A 247 13.27 -16.28 16.64
C MET A 247 13.95 -17.05 15.48
N PRO A 248 13.96 -18.40 15.47
CA PRO A 248 14.57 -19.14 14.35
C PRO A 248 13.81 -19.00 13.02
N ALA A 249 12.54 -18.55 13.04
CA ALA A 249 11.81 -18.21 11.82
C ALA A 249 12.32 -16.91 11.16
N GLY A 250 12.97 -16.02 11.92
CA GLY A 250 13.54 -14.76 11.43
C GLY A 250 13.09 -13.52 12.18
N LEU A 251 12.32 -13.64 13.27
CA LEU A 251 11.94 -12.52 14.14
C LEU A 251 13.09 -12.16 15.09
N ASP A 252 13.79 -11.07 14.79
CA ASP A 252 14.97 -10.66 15.56
C ASP A 252 14.58 -9.97 16.88
N LEU A 253 13.72 -8.94 16.85
CA LEU A 253 13.34 -8.13 18.02
C LEU A 253 11.86 -8.27 18.40
N GLU A 254 11.60 -8.60 19.66
CA GLU A 254 10.25 -8.60 20.25
C GLU A 254 9.95 -7.22 20.87
N MET A 255 8.82 -6.62 20.51
CA MET A 255 8.30 -5.37 21.06
C MET A 255 6.83 -5.54 21.48
N PRO A 256 6.36 -4.84 22.55
CA PRO A 256 7.16 -4.12 23.54
C PRO A 256 7.93 -5.12 24.44
N SER A 257 8.62 -4.63 25.47
CA SER A 257 9.26 -5.50 26.46
C SER A 257 8.31 -6.58 27.00
N SER A 258 8.79 -7.82 27.00
CA SER A 258 8.12 -8.95 27.65
C SER A 258 8.34 -9.00 29.18
N GLY A 259 9.08 -8.04 29.75
CA GLY A 259 9.52 -8.06 31.15
C GLY A 259 10.53 -9.19 31.44
N GLY A 260 11.28 -9.63 30.41
CA GLY A 260 12.27 -10.70 30.50
C GLY A 260 11.71 -12.11 30.26
N MET A 261 10.41 -12.26 30.02
CA MET A 261 9.80 -13.57 29.72
C MET A 261 10.33 -14.14 28.39
N GLY A 262 10.38 -13.33 27.34
CA GLY A 262 10.90 -13.68 26.02
C GLY A 262 12.37 -14.11 26.09
N THR A 263 13.17 -13.39 26.88
CA THR A 263 14.56 -13.75 27.18
C THR A 263 14.65 -15.14 27.82
N ALA A 264 13.83 -15.42 28.85
CA ALA A 264 13.82 -16.71 29.51
C ALA A 264 13.39 -17.87 28.59
N LEU A 265 12.44 -17.61 27.67
CA LEU A 265 11.99 -18.59 26.67
C LEU A 265 13.10 -18.93 25.67
N ILE A 266 13.87 -17.95 25.21
CA ILE A 266 15.02 -18.16 24.32
C ILE A 266 16.09 -19.00 25.04
N LEU A 267 16.46 -18.64 26.27
CA LEU A 267 17.46 -19.39 27.04
C LEU A 267 17.01 -20.83 27.32
N GLY A 268 15.72 -21.03 27.64
CA GLY A 268 15.14 -22.35 27.81
C GLY A 268 15.18 -23.19 26.53
N ALA A 269 14.94 -22.58 25.36
CA ALA A 269 15.03 -23.25 24.07
C ALA A 269 16.47 -23.63 23.68
N VAL A 270 17.46 -22.80 24.04
CA VAL A 270 18.89 -23.14 23.90
C VAL A 270 19.25 -24.33 24.78
N ALA A 271 18.86 -24.30 26.05
CA ALA A 271 19.11 -25.41 26.99
C ALA A 271 18.45 -26.72 26.52
N ALA A 272 17.33 -26.62 25.80
CA ALA A 272 16.62 -27.75 25.20
C ALA A 272 17.18 -28.18 23.82
N GLY A 273 18.20 -27.50 23.28
CA GLY A 273 18.80 -27.80 21.97
C GLY A 273 17.89 -27.46 20.77
N LYS A 274 16.87 -26.61 20.95
CA LYS A 274 15.96 -26.17 19.88
C LYS A 274 16.48 -24.97 19.12
N ILE A 275 17.33 -24.17 19.77
CA ILE A 275 17.98 -22.97 19.24
C ILE A 275 19.47 -23.10 19.54
N THR A 276 20.31 -22.72 18.58
CA THR A 276 21.75 -22.63 18.73
C THR A 276 22.18 -21.21 19.11
N GLU A 277 23.32 -21.08 19.79
CA GLU A 277 23.90 -19.76 20.07
C GLU A 277 24.26 -19.00 18.78
N ALA A 278 24.60 -19.71 17.69
CA ALA A 278 24.87 -19.09 16.40
C ALA A 278 23.64 -18.42 15.77
N GLU A 279 22.45 -18.98 15.96
CA GLU A 279 21.19 -18.35 15.52
C GLU A 279 20.90 -17.08 16.34
N ILE A 280 21.19 -17.10 17.64
CA ILE A 280 21.10 -15.91 18.50
C ILE A 280 22.12 -14.86 18.07
N ASP A 281 23.37 -15.24 17.81
CA ASP A 281 24.42 -14.34 17.34
C ASP A 281 24.02 -13.62 16.05
N LEU A 282 23.35 -14.33 15.13
CA LEU A 282 22.85 -13.73 13.89
C LEU A 282 21.78 -12.66 14.18
N ALA A 283 20.79 -12.95 15.04
CA ALA A 283 19.76 -11.99 15.41
C ALA A 283 20.35 -10.79 16.17
N VAL A 284 21.28 -11.02 17.11
CA VAL A 284 21.96 -9.98 17.87
C VAL A 284 22.83 -9.12 16.96
N THR A 285 23.47 -9.70 15.95
CA THR A 285 24.23 -8.94 14.93
C THR A 285 23.34 -7.89 14.26
N ARG A 286 22.09 -8.25 13.91
CA ARG A 286 21.13 -7.33 13.27
C ARG A 286 20.68 -6.22 14.22
N VAL A 287 20.42 -6.54 15.49
CA VAL A 287 20.12 -5.54 16.53
C VAL A 287 21.30 -4.58 16.73
N LEU A 288 22.52 -5.08 16.90
CA LEU A 288 23.71 -4.26 17.07
C LEU A 288 24.01 -3.42 15.83
N THR A 289 23.76 -3.95 14.63
CA THR A 289 23.87 -3.20 13.37
C THR A 289 22.88 -2.04 13.33
N LEU A 290 21.64 -2.24 13.76
CA LEU A 290 20.65 -1.17 13.87
C LEU A 290 21.12 -0.08 14.85
N VAL A 291 21.56 -0.48 16.05
CA VAL A 291 22.07 0.43 17.08
C VAL A 291 23.25 1.25 16.55
N ASP A 292 24.19 0.61 15.85
CA ASP A 292 25.37 1.25 15.25
C ASP A 292 25.00 2.21 14.11
N LYS A 293 24.05 1.84 13.25
CA LYS A 293 23.54 2.70 12.16
C LYS A 293 22.86 3.96 12.68
N ALA A 294 22.17 3.90 13.82
CA ALA A 294 21.46 5.03 14.40
C ALA A 294 22.39 6.07 15.05
N GLN A 295 23.56 5.67 15.58
CA GLN A 295 24.44 6.56 16.34
C GLN A 295 24.80 7.88 15.65
N PRO A 296 25.24 7.90 14.37
CA PRO A 296 25.73 9.13 13.76
C PRO A 296 24.67 10.23 13.66
N ALA A 297 23.41 9.86 13.44
CA ALA A 297 22.33 10.84 13.32
C ALA A 297 21.97 11.48 14.66
N LEU A 298 22.23 10.78 15.77
CA LEU A 298 21.81 11.15 17.12
C LEU A 298 22.95 11.70 18.00
N ALA A 299 24.17 11.74 17.46
CA ALA A 299 25.38 12.18 18.17
C ALA A 299 25.31 13.66 18.58
N GLU A 300 24.64 14.50 17.79
CA GLU A 300 24.49 15.93 18.05
C GLU A 300 23.01 16.31 18.14
N ALA A 301 22.70 17.31 18.97
CA ALA A 301 21.36 17.87 19.03
C ALA A 301 21.02 18.55 17.69
N ARG A 302 19.86 18.20 17.13
CA ARG A 302 19.36 18.76 15.87
C ARG A 302 18.09 19.57 16.12
N THR A 303 17.81 20.50 15.21
CA THR A 303 16.54 21.23 15.14
C THR A 303 16.00 21.14 13.72
N TYR A 304 14.74 21.51 13.54
CA TYR A 304 14.09 21.55 12.23
C TYR A 304 13.26 22.83 12.09
N ASP A 305 13.00 23.22 10.84
CA ASP A 305 12.20 24.40 10.52
C ASP A 305 10.72 24.01 10.42
N ARG A 306 9.97 24.28 11.49
CA ARG A 306 8.53 24.03 11.59
C ARG A 306 7.73 24.72 10.48
N ALA A 307 8.12 25.94 10.09
CA ALA A 307 7.40 26.69 9.05
C ALA A 307 7.65 26.07 7.66
N ALA A 308 8.88 25.65 7.39
CA ALA A 308 9.21 24.95 6.14
C ALA A 308 8.49 23.59 6.04
N HIS A 309 8.42 22.83 7.14
CA HIS A 309 7.71 21.56 7.17
C HIS A 309 6.20 21.74 7.05
N HIS A 310 5.62 22.77 7.68
CA HIS A 310 4.21 23.11 7.49
C HIS A 310 3.91 23.50 6.03
N LYS A 311 4.79 24.26 5.36
CA LYS A 311 4.65 24.56 3.93
C LYS A 311 4.71 23.30 3.07
N LEU A 312 5.57 22.35 3.39
CA LEU A 312 5.59 21.04 2.72
C LEU A 312 4.30 20.25 3.00
N ALA A 313 3.73 20.35 4.20
CA ALA A 313 2.43 19.75 4.49
C ALA A 313 1.29 20.38 3.65
N VAL A 314 1.32 21.70 3.40
CA VAL A 314 0.38 22.36 2.46
C VAL A 314 0.54 21.78 1.05
N GLU A 315 1.78 21.65 0.56
CA GLU A 315 2.05 21.07 -0.76
C GLU A 315 1.55 19.62 -0.86
N ALA A 316 1.86 18.81 0.16
CA ALA A 316 1.45 17.41 0.22
C ALA A 316 -0.07 17.27 0.26
N ALA A 317 -0.74 18.07 1.09
CA ALA A 317 -2.20 18.10 1.17
C ALA A 317 -2.81 18.53 -0.17
N THR A 318 -2.28 19.59 -0.80
CA THR A 318 -2.75 20.10 -2.09
C THR A 318 -2.64 19.06 -3.20
N ALA A 319 -1.53 18.34 -3.26
CA ALA A 319 -1.31 17.27 -4.24
C ALA A 319 -2.17 16.02 -3.98
N SER A 320 -2.69 15.84 -2.76
CA SER A 320 -3.47 14.67 -2.34
C SER A 320 -4.97 14.80 -2.61
N VAL A 321 -5.50 16.02 -2.73
CA VAL A 321 -6.93 16.24 -2.99
C VAL A 321 -7.28 15.85 -4.43
N VAL A 322 -8.32 15.02 -4.56
CA VAL A 322 -8.83 14.54 -5.84
C VAL A 322 -10.11 15.29 -6.20
N LEU A 323 -10.12 16.00 -7.32
CA LEU A 323 -11.34 16.58 -7.87
C LEU A 323 -12.12 15.48 -8.59
N LEU A 324 -13.18 14.96 -7.99
CA LEU A 324 -13.98 13.88 -8.56
C LEU A 324 -14.92 14.38 -9.66
N LYS A 325 -15.57 15.53 -9.42
CA LYS A 325 -16.60 16.11 -10.27
C LYS A 325 -16.47 17.63 -10.30
N ASN A 326 -16.71 18.27 -11.45
CA ASN A 326 -16.77 19.73 -11.59
C ASN A 326 -17.66 20.16 -12.78
N GLU A 327 -18.97 20.24 -12.55
CA GLU A 327 -19.95 20.62 -13.57
C GLU A 327 -20.00 22.14 -13.78
N GLY A 328 -20.04 22.54 -15.06
CA GLY A 328 -20.19 23.95 -15.45
C GLY A 328 -19.00 24.84 -15.06
N GLY A 329 -17.88 24.27 -14.62
CA GLY A 329 -16.72 25.02 -14.13
C GLY A 329 -17.04 25.86 -12.88
N ILE A 330 -17.89 25.34 -11.98
CA ILE A 330 -18.20 26.03 -10.71
C ILE A 330 -16.93 26.25 -9.87
N LEU A 331 -15.98 25.34 -9.94
CA LEU A 331 -14.64 25.53 -9.40
C LEU A 331 -13.62 25.83 -10.50
N PRO A 332 -12.63 26.70 -10.23
CA PRO A 332 -12.41 27.40 -8.95
C PRO A 332 -13.38 28.57 -8.71
N LEU A 333 -13.65 28.89 -7.44
CA LEU A 333 -14.44 30.03 -7.01
C LEU A 333 -13.66 31.33 -7.26
N ASP A 334 -14.28 32.29 -7.94
CA ASP A 334 -13.69 33.61 -8.15
C ASP A 334 -13.68 34.42 -6.83
N PRO A 335 -12.50 34.82 -6.32
CA PRO A 335 -12.39 35.69 -5.15
C PRO A 335 -12.96 37.10 -5.37
N ALA A 336 -13.08 37.55 -6.62
CA ALA A 336 -13.56 38.88 -6.99
C ALA A 336 -15.07 38.92 -7.29
N ALA A 337 -15.76 37.78 -7.26
CA ALA A 337 -17.21 37.72 -7.42
C ALA A 337 -17.93 38.42 -6.24
N GLY A 338 -18.98 39.19 -6.54
CA GLY A 338 -19.69 40.02 -5.55
C GLY A 338 -20.75 39.32 -4.69
N GLY A 339 -20.96 38.01 -4.86
CA GLY A 339 -21.92 37.23 -4.06
C GLY A 339 -21.28 36.55 -2.84
N ARG A 340 -22.11 36.05 -1.92
CA ARG A 340 -21.68 35.42 -0.67
C ARG A 340 -21.36 33.93 -0.86
N ILE A 341 -20.40 33.40 -0.09
CA ILE A 341 -20.14 31.96 0.05
C ILE A 341 -20.72 31.47 1.37
N ALA A 342 -21.54 30.43 1.35
CA ALA A 342 -21.93 29.71 2.56
C ALA A 342 -21.03 28.50 2.76
N VAL A 343 -20.24 28.49 3.83
CA VAL A 343 -19.46 27.34 4.29
C VAL A 343 -20.30 26.58 5.31
N ILE A 344 -20.65 25.34 4.98
CA ILE A 344 -21.58 24.52 5.76
C ILE A 344 -20.88 23.23 6.18
N GLY A 345 -21.07 22.79 7.43
CA GLY A 345 -20.50 21.55 7.95
C GLY A 345 -19.36 21.79 8.92
N GLU A 346 -19.44 21.15 10.10
CA GLU A 346 -18.51 21.39 11.20
C GLU A 346 -17.04 21.09 10.85
N PHE A 347 -16.77 20.18 9.91
CA PHE A 347 -15.41 19.86 9.46
C PHE A 347 -14.67 21.05 8.85
N ALA A 348 -15.37 22.10 8.38
CA ALA A 348 -14.73 23.32 7.88
C ALA A 348 -14.02 24.10 9.00
N ARG A 349 -14.59 24.10 10.21
CA ARG A 349 -14.07 24.78 11.41
C ARG A 349 -13.21 23.85 12.28
N SER A 350 -13.62 22.59 12.38
CA SER A 350 -13.01 21.56 13.23
C SER A 350 -12.53 20.40 12.33
N PRO A 351 -11.34 20.49 11.73
CA PRO A 351 -10.91 19.55 10.68
C PRO A 351 -10.81 18.12 11.17
N ARG A 352 -11.22 17.16 10.33
CA ARG A 352 -10.86 15.76 10.45
C ARG A 352 -9.61 15.52 9.58
N TYR A 353 -8.44 15.50 10.21
CA TYR A 353 -7.17 15.62 9.50
C TYR A 353 -6.24 14.40 9.58
N GLN A 354 -6.52 13.45 10.47
CA GLN A 354 -5.72 12.23 10.65
C GLN A 354 -6.58 11.08 11.18
N GLY A 355 -6.11 9.84 11.09
CA GLY A 355 -6.81 8.67 11.68
C GLY A 355 -6.68 8.61 13.20
N ALA A 356 -7.41 7.68 13.83
CA ALA A 356 -7.26 7.35 15.25
C ALA A 356 -6.42 6.08 15.46
N GLY A 357 -5.83 5.91 16.65
CA GLY A 357 -4.96 4.77 16.99
C GLY A 357 -3.49 5.15 17.12
N SER A 358 -2.59 4.16 16.95
CA SER A 358 -1.14 4.33 17.16
C SER A 358 -0.51 5.43 16.31
N SER A 359 -1.10 5.79 15.18
CA SER A 359 -0.54 6.82 14.28
C SER A 359 -0.89 8.26 14.67
N GLN A 360 -1.60 8.52 15.77
CA GLN A 360 -2.09 9.88 16.08
C GLN A 360 -0.95 10.84 16.48
N VAL A 361 -0.83 11.97 15.79
CA VAL A 361 0.22 12.99 15.96
C VAL A 361 -0.37 14.21 16.66
N ASN A 362 0.37 14.79 17.62
CA ASN A 362 0.08 16.13 18.14
C ASN A 362 0.67 17.18 17.19
N PRO A 363 -0.15 17.93 16.43
CA PRO A 363 0.36 18.73 15.32
C PRO A 363 0.97 20.06 15.80
N THR A 364 2.06 20.50 15.16
CA THR A 364 2.71 21.80 15.44
C THR A 364 1.83 23.04 15.18
N GLN A 365 0.84 22.88 14.30
CA GLN A 365 -0.13 23.88 13.87
C GLN A 365 -1.34 23.11 13.32
N LEU A 366 -2.54 23.68 13.27
CA LEU A 366 -3.67 23.06 12.58
C LEU A 366 -4.52 24.12 11.87
N ASP A 367 -4.58 24.03 10.55
CA ASP A 367 -5.33 24.97 9.72
C ASP A 367 -6.76 24.48 9.49
N SER A 368 -7.74 25.34 9.77
CA SER A 368 -9.14 25.11 9.37
C SER A 368 -9.41 25.70 7.99
N ALA A 369 -10.26 25.05 7.20
CA ALA A 369 -10.63 25.56 5.87
C ALA A 369 -11.44 26.86 5.99
N LEU A 370 -12.24 26.98 7.04
CA LEU A 370 -13.01 28.20 7.32
C LEU A 370 -12.09 29.40 7.57
N ASP A 371 -11.08 29.25 8.43
CA ASP A 371 -10.15 30.35 8.73
C ASP A 371 -9.30 30.71 7.51
N ALA A 372 -8.82 29.70 6.76
CA ALA A 372 -8.06 29.91 5.53
C ALA A 372 -8.89 30.65 4.45
N LEU A 373 -10.16 30.27 4.26
CA LEU A 373 -11.08 30.95 3.33
C LEU A 373 -11.39 32.38 3.77
N ASN A 374 -11.66 32.61 5.06
CA ASN A 374 -11.89 33.94 5.60
C ASN A 374 -10.66 34.84 5.38
N ALA A 375 -9.47 34.35 5.71
CA ALA A 375 -8.23 35.09 5.54
C ALA A 375 -7.96 35.39 4.06
N ALA A 376 -8.18 34.42 3.18
CA ALA A 376 -8.01 34.61 1.75
C ALA A 376 -9.05 35.60 1.17
N LEU A 377 -10.30 35.59 1.63
CA LEU A 377 -11.38 36.40 1.04
C LEU A 377 -11.63 37.73 1.77
N ASP A 378 -10.85 38.07 2.79
CA ASP A 378 -11.03 39.28 3.58
C ASP A 378 -11.11 40.54 2.71
N GLY A 379 -12.16 41.33 2.92
CA GLY A 379 -12.49 42.52 2.13
C GLY A 379 -12.84 42.29 0.65
N ARG A 380 -12.81 41.04 0.16
CA ARG A 380 -13.08 40.68 -1.25
C ARG A 380 -14.45 40.03 -1.43
N ARG A 381 -14.78 39.05 -0.59
CA ARG A 381 -16.02 38.27 -0.67
C ARG A 381 -16.48 37.83 0.71
N GLU A 382 -17.78 37.92 0.98
CA GLU A 382 -18.34 37.53 2.28
C GLU A 382 -18.42 36.00 2.39
N VAL A 383 -17.88 35.46 3.47
CA VAL A 383 -18.02 34.05 3.87
C VAL A 383 -18.92 33.99 5.11
N VAL A 384 -19.97 33.19 5.05
CA VAL A 384 -20.81 32.87 6.21
C VAL A 384 -20.66 31.40 6.55
N PHE A 385 -20.67 31.09 7.85
CA PHE A 385 -20.53 29.72 8.34
C PHE A 385 -21.81 29.24 9.02
N ALA A 386 -22.18 27.98 8.78
CA ALA A 386 -23.17 27.27 9.56
C ALA A 386 -22.69 25.83 9.82
N PRO A 387 -22.73 25.33 11.07
CA PRO A 387 -22.22 24.00 11.40
C PRO A 387 -23.04 22.87 10.75
N GLY A 388 -24.36 23.01 10.64
CA GLY A 388 -25.26 22.05 9.99
C GLY A 388 -25.51 20.73 10.74
N PHE A 389 -24.49 20.16 11.40
CA PHE A 389 -24.57 18.93 12.17
C PHE A 389 -23.51 18.89 13.28
N VAL A 390 -23.63 17.92 14.18
CA VAL A 390 -22.61 17.60 15.20
C VAL A 390 -21.84 16.35 14.76
N ILE A 391 -20.50 16.42 14.72
CA ILE A 391 -19.64 15.35 14.15
C ILE A 391 -19.88 13.98 14.83
N GLU A 392 -19.89 13.94 16.16
CA GLU A 392 -20.00 12.69 16.93
C GLU A 392 -21.45 12.24 17.17
N SER A 393 -22.44 12.96 16.65
CA SER A 393 -23.85 12.55 16.69
C SER A 393 -24.22 11.86 15.38
N GLU A 394 -25.14 10.91 15.40
CA GLU A 394 -25.84 10.43 14.19
C GLU A 394 -27.29 10.96 14.10
N GLU A 395 -27.75 11.65 15.14
CA GLU A 395 -29.05 12.32 15.18
C GLU A 395 -28.96 13.72 14.56
N ALA A 396 -29.87 13.99 13.62
CA ALA A 396 -30.00 15.30 13.00
C ALA A 396 -30.46 16.35 14.01
N ASP A 397 -29.80 17.51 14.00
CA ASP A 397 -30.25 18.70 14.73
C ASP A 397 -31.02 19.62 13.77
N GLU A 398 -32.34 19.67 13.93
CA GLU A 398 -33.22 20.45 13.06
C GLU A 398 -32.89 21.94 13.07
N ALA A 399 -32.39 22.49 14.18
CA ALA A 399 -32.05 23.90 14.28
C ALA A 399 -30.76 24.21 13.50
N LEU A 400 -29.73 23.37 13.65
CA LEU A 400 -28.48 23.54 12.88
C LEU A 400 -28.72 23.32 11.38
N ALA A 401 -29.56 22.36 11.02
CA ALA A 401 -29.92 22.13 9.62
C ALA A 401 -30.68 23.33 9.03
N ALA A 402 -31.66 23.90 9.76
CA ALA A 402 -32.40 25.07 9.31
C ALA A 402 -31.51 26.31 9.15
N GLU A 403 -30.54 26.52 10.06
CA GLU A 403 -29.54 27.57 9.96
C GLU A 403 -28.68 27.42 8.69
N ALA A 404 -28.18 26.22 8.43
CA ALA A 404 -27.38 25.92 7.24
C ALA A 404 -28.15 26.13 5.93
N VAL A 405 -29.41 25.69 5.89
CA VAL A 405 -30.29 25.91 4.72
C VAL A 405 -30.54 27.40 4.48
N ALA A 406 -30.78 28.17 5.54
CA ALA A 406 -30.95 29.62 5.43
C ALA A 406 -29.67 30.32 4.94
N ALA A 407 -28.50 29.89 5.41
CA ALA A 407 -27.22 30.38 4.93
C ALA A 407 -26.99 30.06 3.45
N ALA A 408 -27.28 28.82 3.02
CA ALA A 408 -27.20 28.39 1.63
C ALA A 408 -28.11 29.19 0.71
N ALA A 409 -29.37 29.41 1.09
CA ALA A 409 -30.36 30.15 0.31
C ALA A 409 -29.95 31.63 0.09
N ALA A 410 -29.19 32.21 1.02
CA ALA A 410 -28.71 33.58 0.95
C ALA A 410 -27.32 33.71 0.26
N ALA A 411 -26.71 32.60 -0.16
CA ALA A 411 -25.39 32.57 -0.77
C ALA A 411 -25.45 32.32 -2.29
N GLU A 412 -24.41 32.72 -3.00
CA GLU A 412 -24.23 32.42 -4.42
C GLU A 412 -23.80 30.95 -4.62
N VAL A 413 -22.98 30.44 -3.71
CA VAL A 413 -22.46 29.07 -3.69
C VAL A 413 -22.44 28.56 -2.24
N ALA A 414 -22.81 27.30 -2.06
CA ALA A 414 -22.69 26.58 -0.80
C ALA A 414 -21.52 25.57 -0.91
N VAL A 415 -20.52 25.72 -0.04
CA VAL A 415 -19.41 24.77 0.12
C VAL A 415 -19.71 23.92 1.35
N VAL A 416 -20.07 22.67 1.14
CA VAL A 416 -20.54 21.74 2.17
C VAL A 416 -19.45 20.73 2.50
N PHE A 417 -18.99 20.73 3.74
CA PHE A 417 -17.98 19.81 4.26
C PHE A 417 -18.66 18.63 4.94
N LEU A 418 -18.47 17.44 4.37
CA LEU A 418 -19.03 16.17 4.84
C LEU A 418 -17.90 15.19 5.14
N GLY A 419 -18.16 14.13 5.89
CA GLY A 419 -17.10 13.19 6.24
C GLY A 419 -17.46 12.22 7.35
N LEU A 420 -16.45 11.48 7.80
CA LEU A 420 -16.57 10.48 8.86
C LEU A 420 -16.06 11.02 10.20
N PRO A 421 -16.74 10.71 11.32
CA PRO A 421 -16.22 11.01 12.64
C PRO A 421 -15.00 10.12 12.98
N ALA A 422 -14.26 10.48 14.03
CA ALA A 422 -13.08 9.71 14.43
C ALA A 422 -13.42 8.27 14.86
N SER A 423 -14.62 8.08 15.41
CA SER A 423 -15.17 6.80 15.87
C SER A 423 -15.42 5.76 14.77
N TYR A 424 -15.31 6.14 13.49
CA TYR A 424 -15.53 5.23 12.36
C TYR A 424 -14.22 4.65 11.80
N GLU A 425 -13.09 5.31 12.05
CA GLU A 425 -11.82 5.03 11.36
C GLU A 425 -10.66 5.05 12.36
N SER A 426 -10.38 3.87 12.91
CA SER A 426 -9.37 3.67 13.94
C SER A 426 -8.71 2.31 13.82
N GLU A 427 -7.47 2.23 14.29
CA GLU A 427 -6.89 0.97 14.69
C GLU A 427 -7.78 0.25 15.71
N GLY A 428 -7.90 -1.08 15.57
CA GLY A 428 -8.59 -1.96 16.51
C GLY A 428 -10.00 -2.41 16.11
N TYR A 429 -10.63 -1.80 15.11
CA TYR A 429 -11.93 -2.25 14.58
C TYR A 429 -12.15 -1.82 13.13
N ASP A 430 -13.00 -2.57 12.42
CA ASP A 430 -13.37 -2.27 11.05
C ASP A 430 -14.73 -1.56 10.97
N ARG A 431 -14.95 -0.81 9.89
CA ARG A 431 -16.26 -0.24 9.56
C ARG A 431 -17.26 -1.33 9.21
N THR A 432 -18.55 -1.04 9.40
CA THR A 432 -19.64 -1.95 9.03
C THR A 432 -20.32 -1.57 7.71
N HIS A 433 -20.07 -0.36 7.21
CA HIS A 433 -20.58 0.14 5.93
C HIS A 433 -19.68 1.25 5.36
N ILE A 434 -19.89 1.60 4.09
CA ILE A 434 -19.19 2.70 3.42
C ILE A 434 -20.02 4.00 3.30
N ASN A 435 -21.17 4.10 3.96
CA ASN A 435 -22.02 5.29 3.89
C ASN A 435 -21.47 6.45 4.74
N LEU A 436 -21.74 7.69 4.32
CA LEU A 436 -21.70 8.85 5.20
C LEU A 436 -22.81 8.76 6.26
N PRO A 437 -22.68 9.45 7.42
CA PRO A 437 -23.76 9.56 8.39
C PRO A 437 -25.05 10.11 7.76
N ALA A 438 -26.19 9.48 8.03
CA ALA A 438 -27.45 9.78 7.34
C ALA A 438 -27.90 11.25 7.49
N GLN A 439 -27.67 11.84 8.66
CA GLN A 439 -27.96 13.26 8.93
C GLN A 439 -27.21 14.22 7.98
N GLN A 440 -25.98 13.87 7.58
CA GLN A 440 -25.16 14.69 6.70
C GLN A 440 -25.70 14.67 5.27
N VAL A 441 -26.16 13.50 4.82
CA VAL A 441 -26.81 13.33 3.51
C VAL A 441 -28.14 14.08 3.47
N ALA A 442 -28.95 13.99 4.54
CA ALA A 442 -30.20 14.73 4.65
C ALA A 442 -29.98 16.26 4.65
N LEU A 443 -28.92 16.73 5.33
CA LEU A 443 -28.51 18.14 5.28
C LEU A 443 -28.11 18.57 3.86
N LEU A 444 -27.29 17.77 3.17
CA LEU A 444 -26.89 18.04 1.79
C LEU A 444 -28.11 18.17 0.87
N ASP A 445 -29.08 17.27 1.01
CA ASP A 445 -30.32 17.34 0.25
C ASP A 445 -31.07 18.65 0.51
N ALA A 446 -31.25 19.03 1.77
CA ALA A 446 -31.94 20.28 2.12
C ALA A 446 -31.19 21.53 1.61
N VAL A 447 -29.85 21.52 1.67
CA VAL A 447 -29.00 22.61 1.17
C VAL A 447 -29.09 22.70 -0.35
N ALA A 448 -29.04 21.58 -1.08
CA ALA A 448 -29.11 21.54 -2.54
C ALA A 448 -30.49 21.97 -3.08
N ASP A 449 -31.58 21.72 -2.34
CA ASP A 449 -32.91 22.24 -2.67
C ASP A 449 -33.00 23.77 -2.51
N ALA A 450 -32.25 24.34 -1.57
CA ALA A 450 -32.21 25.77 -1.31
C ALA A 450 -31.22 26.52 -2.21
N ASN A 451 -30.13 25.87 -2.64
CA ASN A 451 -29.11 26.45 -3.50
C ASN A 451 -28.60 25.41 -4.51
N PRO A 452 -28.78 25.60 -5.83
CA PRO A 452 -28.31 24.64 -6.84
C PRO A 452 -26.79 24.68 -7.08
N ASN A 453 -26.06 25.64 -6.52
CA ASN A 453 -24.62 25.79 -6.64
C ASN A 453 -23.94 25.18 -5.41
N VAL A 454 -23.92 23.85 -5.33
CA VAL A 454 -23.28 23.12 -4.23
C VAL A 454 -21.94 22.57 -4.66
N VAL A 455 -20.93 22.82 -3.82
CA VAL A 455 -19.61 22.18 -3.85
C VAL A 455 -19.50 21.34 -2.58
N VAL A 456 -19.12 20.07 -2.71
CA VAL A 456 -18.89 19.18 -1.56
C VAL A 456 -17.39 18.94 -1.39
N VAL A 457 -16.92 19.00 -0.14
CA VAL A 457 -15.57 18.61 0.27
C VAL A 457 -15.69 17.46 1.28
N LEU A 458 -15.03 16.34 1.00
CA LEU A 458 -15.10 15.13 1.83
C LEU A 458 -13.88 14.98 2.74
N ALA A 459 -14.11 14.56 3.99
CA ALA A 459 -13.08 14.22 4.95
C ALA A 459 -13.24 12.78 5.49
N ASN A 460 -12.46 11.84 4.97
CA ASN A 460 -12.51 10.41 5.28
C ASN A 460 -11.15 9.73 5.07
N GLY A 461 -10.82 8.73 5.88
CA GLY A 461 -9.60 7.94 5.78
C GLY A 461 -9.66 6.77 4.79
N SER A 462 -10.86 6.37 4.37
CA SER A 462 -11.09 5.39 3.31
C SER A 462 -12.35 5.73 2.53
N VAL A 463 -12.67 4.92 1.51
CA VAL A 463 -13.81 5.15 0.62
C VAL A 463 -15.12 5.33 1.37
N VAL A 464 -15.86 6.37 0.98
CA VAL A 464 -17.30 6.51 1.24
C VAL A 464 -18.09 6.40 -0.07
N THR A 465 -19.30 5.86 -0.03
CA THR A 465 -20.15 5.88 -1.23
C THR A 465 -20.66 7.29 -1.49
N VAL A 466 -20.59 7.66 -2.76
CA VAL A 466 -21.00 8.97 -3.28
C VAL A 466 -22.22 8.86 -4.19
N SER A 467 -22.49 7.68 -4.76
CA SER A 467 -23.57 7.47 -5.72
C SER A 467 -24.97 7.88 -5.24
N PRO A 468 -25.35 7.70 -3.96
CA PRO A 468 -26.68 8.09 -3.50
C PRO A 468 -26.96 9.60 -3.54
N TRP A 469 -25.93 10.45 -3.58
CA TRP A 469 -26.08 11.89 -3.35
C TRP A 469 -25.19 12.79 -4.22
N GLN A 470 -24.24 12.25 -4.99
CA GLN A 470 -23.30 13.05 -5.80
C GLN A 470 -23.97 13.97 -6.83
N ASP A 471 -25.18 13.66 -7.27
CA ASP A 471 -25.94 14.50 -8.22
C ASP A 471 -26.54 15.76 -7.57
N ARG A 472 -26.48 15.85 -6.23
CA ARG A 472 -26.85 17.04 -5.46
C ARG A 472 -25.72 18.08 -5.44
N ALA A 473 -24.52 17.71 -5.87
CA ALA A 473 -23.35 18.57 -5.93
C ALA A 473 -22.89 18.80 -7.38
N LYS A 474 -22.55 20.05 -7.71
CA LYS A 474 -21.93 20.40 -8.99
C LYS A 474 -20.44 20.10 -8.99
N ALA A 475 -19.77 20.27 -7.85
CA ALA A 475 -18.39 19.84 -7.68
C ALA A 475 -18.19 19.00 -6.43
N LEU A 476 -17.24 18.07 -6.49
CA LEU A 476 -16.91 17.14 -5.41
C LEU A 476 -15.39 17.01 -5.29
N LEU A 477 -14.85 17.40 -4.13
CA LEU A 477 -13.46 17.21 -3.75
C LEU A 477 -13.39 16.07 -2.74
N GLU A 478 -12.66 15.00 -3.08
CA GLU A 478 -12.21 14.01 -2.12
C GLU A 478 -10.91 14.52 -1.50
N ALA A 479 -11.00 15.01 -0.27
CA ALA A 479 -9.87 15.57 0.46
C ALA A 479 -9.24 14.57 1.43
N TRP A 480 -9.80 13.38 1.61
CA TRP A 480 -9.26 12.37 2.52
C TRP A 480 -9.05 12.94 3.94
N LEU A 481 -7.91 12.59 4.54
CA LEU A 481 -7.34 13.22 5.73
C LEU A 481 -6.07 13.95 5.27
N LEU A 482 -5.96 15.25 5.54
CA LEU A 482 -4.93 16.11 4.94
C LEU A 482 -3.82 16.56 5.91
N GLY A 483 -3.80 16.03 7.13
CA GLY A 483 -2.86 16.47 8.14
C GLY A 483 -3.04 17.94 8.53
N GLN A 484 -2.01 18.52 9.13
CA GLN A 484 -2.07 19.81 9.78
C GLN A 484 -2.39 21.01 8.88
N ALA A 485 -2.13 20.89 7.58
CA ALA A 485 -2.23 21.97 6.62
C ALA A 485 -3.45 21.84 5.68
N GLY A 486 -4.35 20.90 5.98
CA GLY A 486 -5.50 20.59 5.12
C GLY A 486 -6.42 21.76 4.84
N GLY A 487 -6.68 22.62 5.83
CA GLY A 487 -7.53 23.79 5.67
C GLY A 487 -7.00 24.77 4.61
N THR A 488 -5.71 25.07 4.66
CA THR A 488 -5.03 25.93 3.67
C THR A 488 -5.05 25.32 2.28
N ALA A 489 -4.73 24.02 2.15
CA ALA A 489 -4.76 23.32 0.86
C ALA A 489 -6.16 23.33 0.22
N ILE A 490 -7.21 23.08 1.00
CA ILE A 490 -8.60 23.13 0.52
C ILE A 490 -8.97 24.54 0.06
N ALA A 491 -8.60 25.57 0.82
CA ALA A 491 -8.86 26.96 0.43
C ALA A 491 -8.14 27.33 -0.88
N ASP A 492 -6.87 26.96 -1.04
CA ASP A 492 -6.08 27.21 -2.25
C ASP A 492 -6.69 26.54 -3.49
N LEU A 493 -7.20 25.32 -3.34
CA LEU A 493 -7.87 24.58 -4.42
C LEU A 493 -9.25 25.17 -4.74
N LEU A 494 -10.06 25.49 -3.73
CA LEU A 494 -11.37 26.10 -3.92
C LEU A 494 -11.27 27.46 -4.64
N LEU A 495 -10.23 28.25 -4.36
CA LEU A 495 -10.01 29.58 -4.94
C LEU A 495 -9.17 29.55 -6.24
N GLY A 496 -8.65 28.38 -6.62
CA GLY A 496 -7.82 28.22 -7.82
C GLY A 496 -6.44 28.87 -7.74
N THR A 497 -5.96 29.14 -6.52
CA THR A 497 -4.54 29.43 -6.22
C THR A 497 -3.70 28.21 -6.56
N ALA A 498 -4.23 27.02 -6.27
CA ALA A 498 -3.71 25.73 -6.69
C ALA A 498 -4.67 25.05 -7.68
N ASN A 499 -4.11 24.16 -8.51
CA ASN A 499 -4.87 23.32 -9.43
C ASN A 499 -4.91 21.87 -8.88
N PRO A 500 -6.10 21.26 -8.73
CA PRO A 500 -6.22 19.86 -8.34
C PRO A 500 -5.40 18.95 -9.28
N SER A 501 -4.62 18.06 -8.67
CA SER A 501 -3.78 17.10 -9.39
C SER A 501 -3.80 15.69 -8.81
N GLY A 502 -4.49 15.48 -7.68
CA GLY A 502 -4.60 14.16 -7.06
C GLY A 502 -5.37 13.19 -7.96
N ARG A 503 -5.03 11.90 -7.83
CA ARG A 503 -5.64 10.76 -8.53
C ARG A 503 -6.02 9.70 -7.51
N LEU A 504 -7.21 9.12 -7.62
CA LEU A 504 -7.65 8.08 -6.69
C LEU A 504 -6.66 6.91 -6.62
N ALA A 505 -6.20 6.58 -5.40
CA ALA A 505 -5.40 5.37 -5.13
C ALA A 505 -6.28 4.14 -4.78
N GLU A 506 -7.60 4.31 -4.74
CA GLU A 506 -8.57 3.24 -4.50
C GLU A 506 -9.87 3.52 -5.24
N THR A 507 -10.58 2.47 -5.64
CA THR A 507 -11.81 2.56 -6.43
C THR A 507 -12.99 2.96 -5.54
N ILE A 508 -13.81 3.93 -5.96
CA ILE A 508 -15.07 4.28 -5.30
C ILE A 508 -16.21 3.50 -5.98
N PRO A 509 -16.77 2.44 -5.35
CA PRO A 509 -17.83 1.65 -5.96
C PRO A 509 -19.17 2.40 -5.92
N VAL A 510 -20.10 2.00 -6.80
CA VAL A 510 -21.48 2.51 -6.75
C VAL A 510 -22.15 2.10 -5.43
N LYS A 511 -21.95 0.85 -5.01
CA LYS A 511 -22.47 0.30 -3.75
C LYS A 511 -21.49 -0.73 -3.19
N PHE A 512 -21.47 -0.88 -1.87
CA PHE A 512 -20.58 -1.84 -1.20
C PHE A 512 -20.81 -3.29 -1.64
N ALA A 513 -22.04 -3.66 -1.98
CA ALA A 513 -22.39 -5.02 -2.40
C ALA A 513 -21.64 -5.51 -3.65
N ASP A 514 -21.05 -4.61 -4.43
CA ASP A 514 -20.25 -4.95 -5.61
C ASP A 514 -18.76 -5.18 -5.29
N ASN A 515 -18.33 -4.93 -4.05
CA ASN A 515 -16.94 -5.06 -3.63
C ASN A 515 -16.48 -6.53 -3.58
N PRO A 516 -15.24 -6.85 -4.00
CA PRO A 516 -14.71 -8.23 -3.99
C PRO A 516 -14.73 -8.91 -2.62
N ALA A 517 -14.63 -8.15 -1.52
CA ALA A 517 -14.55 -8.70 -0.18
C ALA A 517 -15.93 -9.11 0.40
N VAL A 518 -17.04 -8.84 -0.30
CA VAL A 518 -18.38 -9.24 0.14
C VAL A 518 -18.47 -10.76 0.30
N GLY A 519 -18.90 -11.21 1.48
CA GLY A 519 -18.94 -12.64 1.85
C GLY A 519 -17.63 -13.20 2.39
N ASN A 520 -16.53 -12.45 2.25
CA ASN A 520 -15.18 -12.83 2.67
C ASN A 520 -14.53 -11.78 3.59
N PHE A 521 -15.34 -10.95 4.25
CA PHE A 521 -14.93 -9.95 5.23
C PHE A 521 -16.00 -9.86 6.34
N PRO A 522 -15.62 -9.85 7.63
CA PRO A 522 -14.27 -9.98 8.18
C PRO A 522 -13.81 -11.45 8.32
N GLY A 523 -14.52 -12.40 7.71
CA GLY A 523 -14.30 -13.83 7.93
C GLY A 523 -15.18 -14.38 9.06
N SER A 524 -14.89 -15.61 9.49
CA SER A 524 -15.65 -16.29 10.55
C SER A 524 -14.78 -17.33 11.26
N PHE A 525 -14.97 -17.49 12.57
CA PHE A 525 -14.33 -18.52 13.39
C PHE A 525 -12.79 -18.49 13.32
N GLY A 526 -12.17 -17.30 13.34
CA GLY A 526 -10.72 -17.14 13.31
C GLY A 526 -10.09 -17.34 11.93
N THR A 527 -10.88 -17.35 10.86
CA THR A 527 -10.40 -17.52 9.48
C THR A 527 -11.08 -16.52 8.54
N VAL A 528 -10.31 -15.89 7.67
CA VAL A 528 -10.79 -15.07 6.55
C VAL A 528 -10.21 -15.63 5.25
N ARG A 529 -11.05 -15.85 4.23
CA ARG A 529 -10.61 -16.38 2.94
C ARG A 529 -10.48 -15.24 1.95
N TYR A 530 -9.35 -15.11 1.26
CA TYR A 530 -9.19 -14.12 0.20
C TYR A 530 -9.67 -14.71 -1.12
N GLY A 531 -10.96 -15.02 -1.18
CA GLY A 531 -11.58 -15.78 -2.28
C GLY A 531 -11.68 -15.02 -3.60
N GLU A 532 -11.41 -13.72 -3.60
CA GLU A 532 -11.29 -12.90 -4.80
C GLU A 532 -9.96 -13.08 -5.55
N GLY A 533 -8.95 -13.66 -4.90
CA GLY A 533 -7.62 -13.87 -5.49
C GLY A 533 -6.98 -12.57 -5.97
N LEU A 534 -6.52 -12.57 -7.22
CA LEU A 534 -5.90 -11.41 -7.89
C LEU A 534 -6.84 -10.22 -8.10
N LEU A 535 -8.15 -10.44 -7.97
CA LEU A 535 -9.17 -9.46 -8.31
C LEU A 535 -9.56 -8.63 -7.08
N ILE A 536 -8.63 -7.82 -6.57
CA ILE A 536 -8.93 -6.73 -5.62
C ILE A 536 -9.01 -5.38 -6.34
N GLY A 537 -9.75 -4.42 -5.78
CA GLY A 537 -9.81 -3.07 -6.33
C GLY A 537 -10.30 -3.02 -7.79
N TYR A 538 -9.75 -2.13 -8.61
CA TYR A 538 -10.11 -1.96 -10.03
C TYR A 538 -10.00 -3.26 -10.83
N ARG A 539 -9.07 -4.17 -10.48
CA ARG A 539 -8.94 -5.48 -11.14
C ARG A 539 -10.27 -6.26 -11.09
N TRP A 540 -10.98 -6.21 -9.96
CA TRP A 540 -12.30 -6.83 -9.81
C TRP A 540 -13.37 -6.20 -10.68
N TYR A 541 -13.45 -4.86 -10.64
CA TYR A 541 -14.51 -4.13 -11.31
C TYR A 541 -14.33 -4.15 -12.83
N ASP A 542 -13.09 -4.11 -13.31
CA ASP A 542 -12.77 -4.19 -14.74
C ASP A 542 -13.04 -5.60 -15.27
N ALA A 543 -12.57 -6.66 -14.58
CA ALA A 543 -12.81 -8.05 -14.99
C ALA A 543 -14.30 -8.45 -15.04
N ARG A 544 -15.18 -7.69 -14.38
CA ARG A 544 -16.63 -7.91 -14.35
C ARG A 544 -17.44 -6.84 -15.07
N GLU A 545 -16.77 -5.86 -15.68
CA GLU A 545 -17.40 -4.70 -16.32
C GLU A 545 -18.40 -3.98 -15.40
N LEU A 546 -18.13 -3.96 -14.09
CA LEU A 546 -19.02 -3.35 -13.11
C LEU A 546 -18.91 -1.82 -13.17
N PRO A 547 -20.03 -1.09 -13.07
CA PRO A 547 -19.98 0.35 -12.92
C PRO A 547 -19.38 0.71 -11.55
N VAL A 548 -18.56 1.75 -11.55
CA VAL A 548 -17.98 2.37 -10.36
C VAL A 548 -18.35 3.85 -10.38
N ALA A 549 -18.45 4.49 -9.21
CA ALA A 549 -18.72 5.92 -9.16
C ALA A 549 -17.53 6.69 -9.70
N TYR A 550 -16.32 6.32 -9.25
CA TYR A 550 -15.05 6.84 -9.75
C TYR A 550 -14.01 5.72 -9.77
N PRO A 551 -13.33 5.48 -10.91
CA PRO A 551 -12.37 4.39 -11.05
C PRO A 551 -11.02 4.72 -10.42
N PHE A 552 -10.20 3.70 -10.18
CA PHE A 552 -8.80 3.86 -9.79
C PHE A 552 -8.05 4.78 -10.76
N GLY A 553 -7.22 5.67 -10.22
CA GLY A 553 -6.48 6.68 -10.98
C GLY A 553 -7.30 7.87 -11.46
N HIS A 554 -8.60 7.96 -11.15
CA HIS A 554 -9.44 9.11 -11.54
C HIS A 554 -9.07 10.39 -10.78
N GLY A 555 -9.11 11.53 -11.47
CA GLY A 555 -8.99 12.85 -10.88
C GLY A 555 -9.06 13.93 -11.97
N LEU A 556 -9.88 14.94 -11.76
CA LEU A 556 -10.01 16.07 -12.68
C LEU A 556 -8.99 17.15 -12.35
N SER A 557 -8.83 18.09 -13.29
CA SER A 557 -7.99 19.28 -13.17
C SER A 557 -8.78 20.52 -13.60
N TYR A 558 -8.33 21.70 -13.21
CA TYR A 558 -8.84 22.97 -13.77
C TYR A 558 -8.28 23.28 -15.17
N THR A 559 -7.38 22.44 -15.67
CA THR A 559 -6.92 22.50 -17.07
C THR A 559 -7.20 21.18 -17.79
N SER A 560 -6.88 21.11 -19.07
CA SER A 560 -7.04 19.90 -19.90
C SER A 560 -5.70 19.44 -20.45
N PHE A 561 -5.57 18.13 -20.67
CA PHE A 561 -4.37 17.52 -21.21
C PHE A 561 -4.71 16.63 -22.41
N GLU A 562 -3.85 16.65 -23.42
CA GLU A 562 -3.89 15.78 -24.59
C GLU A 562 -2.69 14.82 -24.56
N TYR A 563 -2.91 13.58 -25.00
CA TYR A 563 -1.89 12.53 -25.12
C TYR A 563 -1.72 12.21 -26.60
N ARG A 564 -0.48 12.20 -27.09
CA ARG A 564 -0.18 11.89 -28.50
C ARG A 564 1.17 11.19 -28.64
N ASP A 565 1.42 10.68 -29.84
CA ASP A 565 2.70 10.11 -30.26
C ASP A 565 3.18 8.95 -29.35
N LEU A 566 2.25 8.12 -28.86
CA LEU A 566 2.59 6.93 -28.07
C LEU A 566 3.44 5.97 -28.90
N THR A 567 4.57 5.57 -28.32
CA THR A 567 5.44 4.52 -28.86
C THR A 567 5.80 3.56 -27.73
N ALA A 568 5.67 2.26 -27.96
CA ALA A 568 6.22 1.21 -27.10
C ALA A 568 7.26 0.41 -27.90
N SER A 569 8.46 0.22 -27.36
CA SER A 569 9.56 -0.45 -28.05
C SER A 569 10.28 -1.43 -27.15
N VAL A 570 10.51 -2.65 -27.66
CA VAL A 570 11.30 -3.68 -26.97
C VAL A 570 12.78 -3.28 -27.05
N VAL A 571 13.34 -2.86 -25.92
CA VAL A 571 14.76 -2.47 -25.78
C VAL A 571 15.64 -3.71 -25.56
N ALA A 572 15.11 -4.69 -24.84
CA ALA A 572 15.73 -5.99 -24.63
C ALA A 572 14.65 -7.07 -24.57
N ASP A 573 14.95 -8.25 -25.10
CA ASP A 573 14.09 -9.44 -25.08
C ASP A 573 14.85 -10.63 -24.48
N GLY A 574 14.16 -11.76 -24.28
CA GLY A 574 14.68 -12.96 -23.64
C GLY A 574 14.40 -12.98 -22.14
N ALA A 575 15.34 -13.47 -21.33
CA ALA A 575 15.11 -13.72 -19.90
C ALA A 575 14.78 -12.46 -19.09
N GLU A 576 15.35 -11.30 -19.44
CA GLU A 576 15.14 -10.02 -18.75
C GLU A 576 14.63 -8.95 -19.73
N PRO A 577 13.38 -9.06 -20.19
CA PRO A 577 12.85 -8.15 -21.18
C PRO A 577 12.71 -6.74 -20.60
N ARG A 578 12.93 -5.74 -21.46
CA ARG A 578 12.74 -4.33 -21.15
C ARG A 578 12.02 -3.64 -22.30
N VAL A 579 10.96 -2.91 -21.99
CA VAL A 579 10.16 -2.15 -22.95
C VAL A 579 10.17 -0.68 -22.55
N SER A 580 10.53 0.19 -23.49
CA SER A 580 10.47 1.64 -23.31
C SER A 580 9.16 2.16 -23.87
N VAL A 581 8.40 2.87 -23.04
CA VAL A 581 7.11 3.48 -23.37
C VAL A 581 7.27 4.99 -23.36
N THR A 582 7.04 5.63 -24.49
CA THR A 582 7.17 7.08 -24.68
C THR A 582 5.84 7.67 -25.12
N VAL A 583 5.41 8.76 -24.47
CA VAL A 583 4.17 9.48 -24.84
C VAL A 583 4.39 10.98 -24.68
N THR A 584 3.83 11.79 -25.57
CA THR A 584 3.83 13.24 -25.44
C THR A 584 2.54 13.71 -24.79
N VAL A 585 2.67 14.47 -23.70
CA VAL A 585 1.57 15.10 -22.97
C VAL A 585 1.60 16.59 -23.23
N ALA A 586 0.47 17.18 -23.57
CA ALA A 586 0.33 18.62 -23.78
C ALA A 586 -0.76 19.20 -22.90
N ASN A 587 -0.49 20.32 -22.23
CA ASN A 587 -1.52 21.09 -21.55
C ASN A 587 -2.26 21.96 -22.57
N THR A 588 -3.52 21.64 -22.82
CA THR A 588 -4.37 22.28 -23.83
C THR A 588 -5.31 23.32 -23.25
N GLY A 589 -5.32 23.52 -21.93
CA GLY A 589 -6.13 24.55 -21.28
C GLY A 589 -5.38 25.87 -21.09
N ASP A 590 -5.94 26.72 -20.24
CA ASP A 590 -5.49 28.10 -19.98
C ASP A 590 -4.80 28.27 -18.61
N ARG A 591 -4.63 27.19 -17.85
CA ARG A 591 -4.00 27.16 -16.53
C ARG A 591 -2.85 26.16 -16.49
N ALA A 592 -1.80 26.50 -15.73
CA ALA A 592 -0.80 25.53 -15.36
C ALA A 592 -1.45 24.37 -14.58
N GLY A 593 -0.94 23.17 -14.75
CA GLY A 593 -1.46 21.99 -14.06
C GLY A 593 -0.50 20.82 -14.13
N THR A 594 -0.75 19.83 -13.27
CA THR A 594 0.01 18.59 -13.24
C THR A 594 -0.87 17.44 -13.72
N GLU A 595 -0.36 16.67 -14.69
CA GLU A 595 -0.97 15.44 -15.18
C GLU A 595 -0.21 14.22 -14.62
N THR A 596 -0.91 13.12 -14.39
CA THR A 596 -0.33 11.84 -14.01
C THR A 596 -0.57 10.84 -15.14
N VAL A 597 0.49 10.56 -15.89
CA VAL A 597 0.50 9.53 -16.93
C VAL A 597 0.53 8.17 -16.25
N GLN A 598 -0.43 7.31 -16.58
CA GLN A 598 -0.55 5.96 -16.03
C GLN A 598 -0.38 4.94 -17.15
N VAL A 599 0.51 3.96 -16.95
CA VAL A 599 0.78 2.89 -17.92
C VAL A 599 0.31 1.57 -17.34
N TYR A 600 -0.62 0.96 -18.05
CA TYR A 600 -1.19 -0.33 -17.76
C TYR A 600 -0.72 -1.37 -18.78
N VAL A 601 -0.53 -2.60 -18.34
CA VAL A 601 -0.21 -3.75 -19.21
C VAL A 601 -1.36 -4.73 -19.16
N ALA A 602 -1.81 -5.17 -20.34
CA ALA A 602 -2.75 -6.27 -20.52
C ALA A 602 -2.09 -7.39 -21.31
N ASP A 603 -2.44 -8.62 -20.97
CA ASP A 603 -1.92 -9.84 -21.58
C ASP A 603 -3.10 -10.66 -22.16
N PRO A 604 -3.47 -10.41 -23.42
CA PRO A 604 -4.61 -11.04 -24.06
C PRO A 604 -4.40 -12.52 -24.40
N GLU A 605 -3.16 -13.01 -24.36
CA GLU A 605 -2.78 -14.37 -24.77
C GLU A 605 -2.40 -15.27 -23.58
N ALA A 606 -2.49 -14.75 -22.34
CA ALA A 606 -2.17 -15.47 -21.11
C ALA A 606 -2.83 -16.84 -21.03
N THR A 607 -2.05 -17.87 -20.70
CA THR A 607 -2.59 -19.22 -20.49
C THR A 607 -3.30 -19.37 -19.14
N VAL A 608 -3.07 -18.41 -18.23
CA VAL A 608 -3.69 -18.32 -16.92
C VAL A 608 -4.61 -17.11 -16.84
N HIS A 609 -5.59 -17.15 -15.94
CA HIS A 609 -6.37 -15.95 -15.65
C HIS A 609 -5.46 -14.83 -15.12
N ARG A 610 -5.57 -13.65 -15.71
CA ARG A 610 -4.93 -12.40 -15.29
C ARG A 610 -5.97 -11.29 -15.20
N PRO A 611 -5.74 -10.23 -14.38
CA PRO A 611 -6.57 -9.03 -14.44
C PRO A 611 -6.60 -8.46 -15.87
N GLU A 612 -7.70 -7.81 -16.24
CA GLU A 612 -7.89 -7.16 -17.55
C GLU A 612 -6.73 -6.21 -17.90
N GLN A 613 -6.21 -5.52 -16.89
CA GLN A 613 -5.02 -4.70 -16.99
C GLN A 613 -4.40 -4.52 -15.60
N GLU A 614 -3.11 -4.18 -15.57
CA GLU A 614 -2.38 -3.92 -14.33
C GLU A 614 -1.52 -2.66 -14.46
N LEU A 615 -1.58 -1.76 -13.48
CA LEU A 615 -0.68 -0.61 -13.40
C LEU A 615 0.76 -1.10 -13.26
N ARG A 616 1.63 -0.72 -14.21
CA ARG A 616 3.05 -1.10 -14.19
C ARG A 616 4.00 0.07 -14.09
N ALA A 617 3.59 1.27 -14.49
CA ALA A 617 4.38 2.49 -14.32
C ALA A 617 3.50 3.74 -14.31
N PHE A 618 4.02 4.83 -13.76
CA PHE A 618 3.37 6.14 -13.79
C PHE A 618 4.43 7.25 -13.73
N ALA A 619 4.06 8.45 -14.20
CA ALA A 619 4.87 9.66 -14.05
C ALA A 619 3.98 10.90 -13.94
N ARG A 620 4.41 11.85 -13.11
CA ARG A 620 3.81 13.18 -13.02
C ARG A 620 4.55 14.15 -13.93
N VAL A 621 3.80 15.02 -14.60
CA VAL A 621 4.35 16.09 -15.44
C VAL A 621 3.58 17.38 -15.20
N THR A 622 4.31 18.46 -14.88
CA THR A 622 3.72 19.79 -14.65
C THR A 622 3.97 20.66 -15.87
N LEU A 623 2.89 21.20 -16.44
CA LEU A 623 2.93 21.90 -17.71
C LEU A 623 2.23 23.26 -17.60
N GLU A 624 2.89 24.29 -18.12
CA GLU A 624 2.29 25.60 -18.39
C GLU A 624 1.26 25.50 -19.53
N PRO A 625 0.32 26.46 -19.66
CA PRO A 625 -0.63 26.50 -20.78
C PRO A 625 0.06 26.42 -22.15
N GLY A 626 -0.35 25.47 -22.98
CA GLY A 626 0.22 25.23 -24.31
C GLY A 626 1.58 24.53 -24.33
N GLN A 627 2.17 24.22 -23.17
CA GLN A 627 3.40 23.45 -23.08
C GLN A 627 3.12 21.96 -23.35
N SER A 628 4.09 21.28 -23.97
CA SER A 628 4.10 19.83 -24.09
C SER A 628 5.44 19.24 -23.68
N GLU A 629 5.41 18.05 -23.12
CA GLU A 629 6.59 17.29 -22.71
C GLU A 629 6.44 15.82 -23.10
N THR A 630 7.57 15.19 -23.45
CA THR A 630 7.62 13.76 -23.77
C THR A 630 8.06 12.99 -22.54
N VAL A 631 7.16 12.15 -22.02
CA VAL A 631 7.39 11.28 -20.86
C VAL A 631 7.88 9.92 -21.35
N THR A 632 8.93 9.38 -20.73
CA THR A 632 9.47 8.05 -21.02
C THR A 632 9.46 7.20 -19.75
N LEU A 633 8.87 6.01 -19.84
CA LEU A 633 8.70 5.05 -18.76
C LEU A 633 9.25 3.70 -19.19
N GLU A 634 10.05 3.07 -18.34
CA GLU A 634 10.65 1.76 -18.61
C GLU A 634 9.87 0.66 -17.88
N LEU A 635 9.47 -0.37 -18.63
CA LEU A 635 8.83 -1.57 -18.12
C LEU A 635 9.82 -2.72 -18.13
N GLY A 636 10.18 -3.21 -16.94
CA GLY A 636 11.04 -4.40 -16.80
C GLY A 636 10.24 -5.70 -16.82
N ARG A 637 10.96 -6.83 -16.69
CA ARG A 637 10.41 -8.20 -16.67
C ARG A 637 9.11 -8.36 -15.87
N ARG A 638 9.08 -7.84 -14.64
CA ARG A 638 7.92 -7.97 -13.73
C ARG A 638 6.66 -7.25 -14.20
N ALA A 639 6.73 -6.38 -15.20
CA ALA A 639 5.56 -5.78 -15.83
C ALA A 639 4.76 -6.79 -16.68
N PHE A 640 5.44 -7.82 -17.18
CA PHE A 640 4.88 -8.82 -18.08
C PHE A 640 4.68 -10.18 -17.40
N ALA A 641 5.40 -10.41 -16.29
CA ALA A 641 5.40 -11.70 -15.61
C ALA A 641 4.19 -11.92 -14.67
N PHE A 642 3.79 -13.19 -14.52
CA PHE A 642 2.93 -13.68 -13.45
C PHE A 642 3.65 -14.76 -12.62
N TRP A 643 3.16 -15.05 -11.42
CA TRP A 643 3.70 -16.11 -10.58
C TRP A 643 3.11 -17.47 -10.99
N HIS A 644 3.98 -18.36 -11.47
CA HIS A 644 3.56 -19.68 -11.93
C HIS A 644 3.70 -20.72 -10.81
N GLU A 645 2.59 -21.14 -10.21
CA GLU A 645 2.60 -22.00 -9.00
C GLU A 645 3.25 -23.37 -9.20
N ALA A 646 3.10 -23.99 -10.39
CA ALA A 646 3.68 -25.32 -10.63
C ALA A 646 5.22 -25.33 -10.64
N VAL A 647 5.84 -24.28 -11.18
CA VAL A 647 7.32 -24.12 -11.22
C VAL A 647 7.85 -23.17 -10.15
N ARG A 648 6.94 -22.57 -9.35
CA ARG A 648 7.23 -21.66 -8.23
C ARG A 648 8.20 -20.53 -8.58
N THR A 649 7.97 -19.86 -9.70
CA THR A 649 8.78 -18.71 -10.14
C THR A 649 7.96 -17.72 -10.99
N TRP A 650 8.51 -16.53 -11.21
CA TRP A 650 7.96 -15.54 -12.13
C TRP A 650 8.24 -15.92 -13.58
N VAL A 651 7.18 -15.99 -14.38
CA VAL A 651 7.22 -16.38 -15.79
C VAL A 651 6.64 -15.26 -16.64
N VAL A 652 7.33 -14.93 -17.73
CA VAL A 652 6.79 -14.14 -18.86
C VAL A 652 6.43 -15.13 -19.95
N GLU A 653 5.16 -15.22 -20.32
CA GLU A 653 4.75 -16.00 -21.49
C GLU A 653 5.08 -15.23 -22.77
N GLY A 654 5.44 -15.97 -23.83
CA GLY A 654 5.69 -15.40 -25.15
C GLY A 654 4.37 -15.06 -25.83
N GLY A 655 4.31 -13.90 -26.48
CA GLY A 655 3.09 -13.42 -27.11
C GLY A 655 3.00 -11.90 -27.16
N VAL A 656 1.83 -11.42 -27.56
CA VAL A 656 1.51 -9.99 -27.65
C VAL A 656 1.04 -9.46 -26.29
N PHE A 657 1.60 -8.34 -25.87
CA PHE A 657 1.16 -7.55 -24.71
C PHE A 657 0.67 -6.17 -25.17
N ASP A 658 -0.47 -5.74 -24.61
CA ASP A 658 -1.01 -4.41 -24.85
C ASP A 658 -0.52 -3.43 -23.78
N ILE A 659 0.02 -2.31 -24.24
CA ILE A 659 0.47 -1.18 -23.45
C ILE A 659 -0.60 -0.08 -23.55
N ARG A 660 -1.33 0.14 -22.47
CA ARG A 660 -2.42 1.11 -22.39
C ARG A 660 -1.97 2.31 -21.57
N VAL A 661 -2.05 3.51 -22.15
CA VAL A 661 -1.63 4.76 -21.51
C VAL A 661 -2.84 5.67 -21.33
N GLY A 662 -3.07 6.09 -20.09
CA GLY A 662 -4.25 6.87 -19.73
C GLY A 662 -4.00 7.82 -18.57
N SER A 663 -5.04 8.59 -18.24
CA SER A 663 -5.12 9.48 -17.07
C SER A 663 -5.95 8.90 -15.93
N SER A 664 -6.57 7.73 -16.14
CA SER A 664 -7.16 6.85 -15.13
C SER A 664 -7.25 5.43 -15.68
N SER A 665 -7.53 4.43 -14.84
CA SER A 665 -7.75 3.05 -15.30
C SER A 665 -8.87 2.91 -16.34
N ARG A 666 -9.82 3.86 -16.41
CA ARG A 666 -10.92 3.86 -17.41
C ARG A 666 -10.94 5.10 -18.32
N ASP A 667 -9.85 5.87 -18.35
CA ASP A 667 -9.61 6.97 -19.30
C ASP A 667 -8.30 6.67 -20.03
N ILE A 668 -8.33 5.60 -20.84
CA ILE A 668 -7.23 5.17 -21.70
C ILE A 668 -7.27 6.04 -22.96
N ARG A 669 -6.16 6.71 -23.24
CA ARG A 669 -6.06 7.73 -24.29
C ARG A 669 -5.22 7.29 -25.48
N ALA A 670 -4.30 6.36 -25.25
CA ALA A 670 -3.47 5.78 -26.29
C ALA A 670 -3.12 4.33 -25.96
N GLU A 671 -2.99 3.51 -26.98
CA GLU A 671 -2.61 2.09 -26.87
C GLU A 671 -1.55 1.75 -27.90
N ALA A 672 -0.65 0.83 -27.53
CA ALA A 672 0.34 0.22 -28.41
C ALA A 672 0.49 -1.25 -28.00
N SER A 673 1.01 -2.10 -28.89
CA SER A 673 1.29 -3.50 -28.56
C SER A 673 2.77 -3.82 -28.78
N VAL A 674 3.29 -4.73 -27.97
CA VAL A 674 4.65 -5.26 -28.08
C VAL A 674 4.58 -6.79 -28.07
N GLU A 675 5.46 -7.44 -28.81
CA GLU A 675 5.58 -8.90 -28.82
C GLU A 675 6.87 -9.28 -28.11
N LEU A 676 6.79 -10.21 -27.16
CA LEU A 676 7.93 -10.73 -26.40
C LEU A 676 8.11 -12.22 -26.69
N THR A 677 9.37 -12.68 -26.72
CA THR A 677 9.68 -14.11 -26.91
C THR A 677 9.18 -14.95 -25.73
N GLY A 678 9.24 -14.40 -24.52
CA GLY A 678 8.88 -15.07 -23.27
C GLY A 678 9.84 -16.19 -22.85
N ASP A 679 9.53 -16.83 -21.73
CA ASP A 679 10.30 -17.94 -21.18
C ASP A 679 9.81 -19.28 -21.72
N ALA A 680 10.74 -20.21 -21.89
CA ALA A 680 10.39 -21.61 -22.11
C ALA A 680 10.03 -22.26 -20.76
N VAL A 681 8.73 -22.45 -20.52
CA VAL A 681 8.24 -23.12 -19.31
C VAL A 681 8.18 -24.62 -19.54
N VAL A 682 8.90 -25.39 -18.71
CA VAL A 682 8.77 -26.84 -18.65
C VAL A 682 8.04 -27.20 -17.36
N LEU A 683 6.83 -27.73 -17.48
CA LEU A 683 6.03 -28.14 -16.32
C LEU A 683 6.61 -29.41 -15.69
N PRO A 684 6.72 -29.48 -14.35
CA PRO A 684 7.09 -30.71 -13.67
C PRO A 684 6.08 -31.82 -13.95
N LEU A 685 6.57 -33.01 -14.28
CA LEU A 685 5.73 -34.16 -14.55
C LEU A 685 5.30 -34.82 -13.24
N ARG A 686 4.06 -35.26 -13.19
CA ARG A 686 3.57 -36.18 -12.15
C ARG A 686 3.30 -37.54 -12.76
N ALA A 687 3.26 -38.58 -11.93
CA ALA A 687 2.87 -39.90 -12.41
C ALA A 687 1.45 -39.88 -13.01
N ASP A 688 0.58 -39.04 -12.44
CA ASP A 688 -0.78 -38.82 -12.90
C ASP A 688 -0.94 -37.71 -13.96
N SER A 689 0.17 -37.13 -14.45
CA SER A 689 0.13 -36.28 -15.64
C SER A 689 -0.37 -37.08 -16.85
N SER A 690 -1.19 -36.44 -17.65
CA SER A 690 -1.72 -36.95 -18.91
C SER A 690 -0.59 -37.35 -19.86
N ALA A 691 -0.84 -38.34 -20.71
CA ALA A 691 0.12 -38.70 -21.74
C ALA A 691 0.43 -37.52 -22.70
N GLU A 692 -0.48 -36.56 -22.85
CA GLU A 692 -0.22 -35.30 -23.56
C GLU A 692 0.90 -34.49 -22.90
N GLU A 693 0.83 -34.26 -21.59
CA GLU A 693 1.85 -33.53 -20.82
C GLU A 693 3.21 -34.24 -20.89
N TRP A 694 3.22 -35.56 -20.77
CA TRP A 694 4.45 -36.36 -20.91
C TRP A 694 5.08 -36.25 -22.30
N LEU A 695 4.26 -36.25 -23.37
CA LEU A 695 4.74 -36.12 -24.75
C LEU A 695 5.17 -34.70 -25.10
N ALA A 696 4.57 -33.69 -24.46
CA ALA A 696 4.88 -32.28 -24.63
C ALA A 696 6.17 -31.86 -23.90
N HIS A 697 6.51 -32.53 -22.79
CA HIS A 697 7.75 -32.29 -22.08
C HIS A 697 8.96 -32.59 -23.00
N PRO A 698 9.95 -31.67 -23.11
CA PRO A 698 11.03 -31.80 -24.09
C PRO A 698 11.86 -33.07 -23.91
N GLU A 699 12.29 -33.38 -22.69
CA GLU A 699 13.11 -34.58 -22.43
C GLU A 699 12.29 -35.86 -22.24
N ALA A 700 11.23 -35.82 -21.43
CA ALA A 700 10.40 -36.98 -21.18
C ALA A 700 9.61 -37.43 -22.41
N GLY A 701 9.25 -36.51 -23.31
CA GLY A 701 8.62 -36.84 -24.58
C GLY A 701 9.55 -37.65 -25.48
N ASP A 702 10.83 -37.28 -25.55
CA ASP A 702 11.86 -38.03 -26.28
C ASP A 702 12.14 -39.40 -25.65
N TRP A 703 11.97 -39.54 -24.33
CA TRP A 703 12.03 -40.82 -23.63
C TRP A 703 10.79 -41.69 -23.89
N LEU A 704 9.59 -41.10 -23.87
CA LEU A 704 8.33 -41.83 -23.98
C LEU A 704 8.05 -42.31 -25.40
N ARG A 705 8.27 -41.47 -26.41
CA ARG A 705 8.00 -41.77 -27.84
C ARG A 705 8.56 -43.12 -28.33
N PRO A 706 9.83 -43.51 -28.07
CA PRO A 706 10.35 -44.80 -28.52
C PRO A 706 9.82 -45.99 -27.72
N LEU A 707 9.31 -45.78 -26.51
CA LEU A 707 8.71 -46.83 -25.68
C LEU A 707 7.28 -47.13 -26.12
N VAL A 708 6.56 -46.11 -26.58
CA VAL A 708 5.22 -46.23 -27.17
C VAL A 708 5.36 -46.85 -28.57
N GLY A 709 5.20 -48.18 -28.67
CA GLY A 709 5.32 -48.92 -29.93
C GLY A 709 4.25 -48.55 -30.98
N THR A 710 4.35 -49.17 -32.17
CA THR A 710 3.48 -48.89 -33.33
C THR A 710 2.19 -49.72 -33.39
N GLU A 711 1.93 -50.55 -32.38
CA GLU A 711 0.75 -51.42 -32.32
C GLU A 711 -0.03 -51.23 -31.01
N GLY A 712 -1.32 -51.56 -31.04
CA GLY A 712 -2.19 -51.55 -29.85
C GLY A 712 -2.64 -50.16 -29.41
N ILE A 713 -3.15 -50.08 -28.17
CA ILE A 713 -3.75 -48.86 -27.60
C ILE A 713 -2.74 -47.71 -27.47
N ALA A 714 -1.46 -48.05 -27.33
CA ALA A 714 -0.34 -47.13 -27.27
C ALA A 714 -0.14 -46.38 -28.59
N ALA A 715 -0.27 -47.05 -29.74
CA ALA A 715 -0.13 -46.43 -31.07
C ALA A 715 -1.26 -45.43 -31.39
N MET A 716 -2.46 -45.65 -30.82
CA MET A 716 -3.58 -44.71 -30.97
C MET A 716 -3.28 -43.33 -30.39
N MET A 717 -2.31 -43.22 -29.47
CA MET A 717 -1.87 -41.96 -28.88
C MET A 717 -1.31 -40.99 -29.92
N PHE A 718 -0.76 -41.49 -31.02
CA PHE A 718 -0.20 -40.67 -32.11
C PHE A 718 -1.16 -40.50 -33.29
N ASP A 719 -2.40 -41.02 -33.18
CA ASP A 719 -3.41 -40.80 -34.20
C ASP A 719 -3.84 -39.32 -34.22
N PRO A 720 -3.76 -38.62 -35.37
CA PRO A 720 -4.09 -37.20 -35.46
C PRO A 720 -5.57 -36.87 -35.21
N HIS A 721 -6.48 -37.84 -35.37
CA HIS A 721 -7.92 -37.59 -35.33
C HIS A 721 -8.57 -38.07 -34.02
N SER A 722 -8.08 -39.18 -33.47
CA SER A 722 -8.66 -39.88 -32.32
C SER A 722 -7.72 -39.97 -31.11
N GLY A 723 -6.43 -39.63 -31.28
CA GLY A 723 -5.41 -39.78 -30.24
C GLY A 723 -5.57 -38.84 -29.05
N GLN A 724 -6.33 -37.76 -29.19
CA GLN A 724 -6.61 -36.81 -28.10
C GLN A 724 -7.27 -37.50 -26.89
N MET A 725 -8.20 -38.44 -27.14
CA MET A 725 -8.85 -39.18 -26.06
C MET A 725 -7.85 -40.01 -25.25
N ILE A 726 -6.86 -40.63 -25.91
CA ILE A 726 -5.83 -41.43 -25.25
C ILE A 726 -4.81 -40.52 -24.55
N ARG A 727 -4.40 -39.42 -25.19
CA ARG A 727 -3.45 -38.47 -24.62
C ARG A 727 -3.98 -37.76 -23.37
N ALA A 728 -5.30 -37.60 -23.24
CA ALA A 728 -5.93 -37.06 -22.04
C ALA A 728 -5.91 -38.02 -20.83
N ILE A 729 -5.59 -39.31 -21.01
CA ILE A 729 -5.51 -40.27 -19.91
C ILE A 729 -4.15 -40.12 -19.20
N PRO A 730 -4.12 -40.04 -17.86
CA PRO A 730 -2.89 -40.12 -17.06
C PRO A 730 -1.99 -41.29 -17.47
N LEU A 731 -0.68 -41.05 -17.57
CA LEU A 731 0.25 -42.06 -18.06
C LEU A 731 0.32 -43.28 -17.13
N ASP A 732 0.23 -43.08 -15.81
CA ASP A 732 0.14 -44.17 -14.81
C ASP A 732 -1.10 -45.05 -15.00
N ARG A 733 -2.24 -44.46 -15.38
CA ARG A 733 -3.47 -45.21 -15.68
C ARG A 733 -3.35 -45.97 -16.99
N LEU A 734 -2.72 -45.37 -18.01
CA LEU A 734 -2.41 -46.08 -19.25
C LEU A 734 -1.47 -47.26 -19.02
N ALA A 735 -0.52 -47.16 -18.09
CA ALA A 735 0.36 -48.27 -17.70
C ALA A 735 -0.40 -49.51 -17.17
N ARG A 736 -1.64 -49.33 -16.69
CA ARG A 736 -2.51 -50.44 -16.27
C ARG A 736 -3.30 -51.07 -17.42
N PHE A 737 -3.32 -50.44 -18.60
CA PHE A 737 -4.09 -50.95 -19.72
C PHE A 737 -3.38 -52.17 -20.33
N PRO A 738 -4.12 -53.23 -20.70
CA PRO A 738 -3.51 -54.42 -21.29
C PRO A 738 -2.65 -54.09 -22.51
N GLY A 739 -1.37 -54.45 -22.45
CA GLY A 739 -0.43 -54.26 -23.55
C GLY A 739 0.18 -52.85 -23.66
N PHE A 740 0.00 -51.98 -22.66
CA PHE A 740 0.73 -50.72 -22.62
C PHE A 740 2.23 -50.97 -22.27
N PRO A 741 3.18 -50.32 -22.97
CA PRO A 741 4.59 -50.73 -22.95
C PRO A 741 5.42 -50.15 -21.79
N VAL A 742 4.86 -49.25 -20.99
CA VAL A 742 5.53 -48.59 -19.86
C VAL A 742 4.85 -48.98 -18.55
N THR A 743 5.61 -49.32 -17.51
CA THR A 743 5.09 -49.67 -16.19
C THR A 743 4.99 -48.46 -15.25
N GLU A 744 4.19 -48.56 -14.20
CA GLU A 744 4.07 -47.50 -13.17
C GLU A 744 5.41 -47.22 -12.46
N GLU A 745 6.25 -48.25 -12.24
CA GLU A 745 7.58 -48.11 -11.65
C GLU A 745 8.50 -47.28 -12.57
N GLN A 746 8.50 -47.57 -13.87
CA GLN A 746 9.26 -46.79 -14.86
C GLN A 746 8.79 -45.34 -14.94
N ILE A 747 7.49 -45.09 -14.79
CA ILE A 747 6.93 -43.73 -14.74
C ILE A 747 7.39 -43.01 -13.48
N ALA A 748 7.33 -43.64 -12.32
CA ALA A 748 7.78 -43.04 -11.05
C ALA A 748 9.28 -42.68 -11.09
N ASP A 749 10.12 -43.58 -11.62
CA ASP A 749 11.55 -43.32 -11.82
C ASP A 749 11.78 -42.17 -12.83
N ALA A 750 11.00 -42.14 -13.91
CA ALA A 750 11.07 -41.09 -14.91
C ALA A 750 10.64 -39.72 -14.35
N VAL A 751 9.61 -39.65 -13.50
CA VAL A 751 9.21 -38.43 -12.78
C VAL A 751 10.38 -37.90 -11.95
N ALA A 752 11.00 -38.76 -11.14
CA ALA A 752 12.14 -38.36 -10.32
C ALA A 752 13.32 -37.88 -11.18
N LYS A 753 13.56 -38.53 -12.32
CA LYS A 753 14.63 -38.17 -13.25
C LYS A 753 14.39 -36.82 -13.93
N PHE A 754 13.21 -36.61 -14.51
CA PHE A 754 12.94 -35.44 -15.37
C PHE A 754 12.58 -34.18 -14.58
N ASN A 755 12.21 -34.32 -13.31
CA ASN A 755 11.99 -33.17 -12.41
C ASN A 755 13.24 -32.77 -11.61
N ALA A 756 14.37 -33.47 -11.73
CA ALA A 756 15.59 -33.21 -10.96
C ALA A 756 16.52 -32.14 -11.59
N ALA A 757 16.01 -31.36 -12.54
CA ALA A 757 16.78 -30.37 -13.31
C ALA A 757 16.76 -28.98 -12.67
#